data_AF-I4YM38-F1
#
_entry.id   AF-I4YM38-F1
#
_cell.length_a   1.000
_cell.length_b   1.000
_cell.length_c   1.000
_cell.angle_alpha   90.00
_cell.angle_beta   90.00
_cell.angle_gamma   90.00
#
_symmetry.space_group_name_H-M   'P 1'
#
loop_
_entity.id
_entity.type
_entity.pdbx_description
1 polymer ?
#
loop_
_entity_poly.entity_id
_entity_poly.type
_entity_poly.pdbx_seq_one_letter_code
_entity_poly.pdbx_strand_id
1 'polypeptide(L)'
;MRIIFRFGGIAMLVAAIVILAVLPFATSFVEQWSRRDVELRSRLVFNSVRDQVSGLLARNDTQQAGILFERIATDERVLAIGYCDGQELRFPTSNMPPSFSCREASRSDAESFSVVRNQDHNILVSSFPLTAGGRTGHLVVLHDLSYADQRGGEARNYLFLALAGVAFGAAALAAMIAALIMRRWLASIRQALESARAGNANPPAEENIIPLGQEIRDVLQELEASRRTIDAAHTDWNPDTLRAALANELSGSEVIVVSNREPYIHNRTESGEISLQIPASGLVSALEPVVRACGGTWVAHGSGTADRETVDANDRVPVPPNHPSYTLRRVWLTDEEQDGYYYGAANEGLWPLCHIAFVRPIFRESDWQYYRSVNEKFAEAIVAEAKREDPIILVQDYHFALLPRMIRDRLPRATIVTFWHIPWPNAETFGICPWREEIIDGLLGSSILGFHTQAHCNNFMDAVDSYVESRIDREKDSVFFGGEETLIRPYPISIEWPPTAMEGQKPVEECRRIVRERLGLSPDMRIGVGIERFDYTKGILDRMQAIDALLNEHPEWHGNFAFIQVAAPTRSKLSNYRQLQEEAEALARDINERHGGNGYEPIKLLIRHHEPDQVFELFRAADLCIVSSLHDGMNLVAKEFVAARDDEQGVLILSAFAGASRELSEALIVNPYNAHAMGEAINRALTMQQPEQRERMRLMRDQVKERNVYRWAGQMLLAASRLRKQQRIRRLIARGRRLASANA
;
A
#
# COMPACT_ATOMS: atom_id res chain seq x y z
N MET A 1 -11.01 49.47 18.65
CA MET A 1 -12.28 48.83 19.06
C MET A 1 -13.04 48.15 17.90
N ARG A 2 -13.21 48.79 16.73
CA ARG A 2 -13.94 48.22 15.57
C ARG A 2 -13.40 46.90 15.00
N ILE A 3 -12.10 46.63 15.09
CA ILE A 3 -11.48 45.40 14.58
C ILE A 3 -11.77 44.19 15.47
N ILE A 4 -11.70 44.37 16.80
CA ILE A 4 -11.98 43.32 17.79
C ILE A 4 -13.44 42.84 17.68
N PHE A 5 -14.38 43.77 17.48
CA PHE A 5 -15.80 43.44 17.27
C PHE A 5 -16.06 42.71 15.94
N ARG A 6 -15.33 43.03 14.86
CA ARG A 6 -15.49 42.34 13.57
C ARG A 6 -14.98 40.90 13.60
N PHE A 7 -13.80 40.66 14.17
CA PHE A 7 -13.23 39.30 14.23
C PHE A 7 -13.92 38.43 15.28
N GLY A 8 -14.30 39.01 16.44
CA GLY A 8 -15.08 38.29 17.45
C GLY A 8 -16.48 37.91 16.97
N GLY A 9 -17.14 38.79 16.22
CA GLY A 9 -18.46 38.51 15.63
C GLY A 9 -18.44 37.37 14.61
N ILE A 10 -17.41 37.35 13.74
CA ILE A 10 -17.25 36.26 12.76
C ILE A 10 -16.95 34.93 13.45
N ALA A 11 -16.10 34.92 14.48
CA ALA A 11 -15.80 33.71 15.23
C ALA A 11 -17.04 33.13 15.94
N MET A 12 -17.88 33.98 16.55
CA MET A 12 -19.14 33.52 17.16
C MET A 12 -20.15 33.03 16.12
N LEU A 13 -20.21 33.66 14.94
CA LEU A 13 -21.06 33.20 13.84
C LEU A 13 -20.64 31.81 13.35
N VAL A 14 -19.34 31.59 13.13
CA VAL A 14 -18.81 30.29 12.70
C VAL A 14 -19.06 29.22 13.77
N ALA A 15 -18.83 29.54 15.05
CA ALA A 15 -19.13 28.61 16.14
C ALA A 15 -20.61 28.23 16.19
N ALA A 16 -21.52 29.20 16.01
CA ALA A 16 -22.96 28.93 15.97
C ALA A 16 -23.35 28.02 14.80
N ILE A 17 -22.75 28.22 13.61
CA ILE A 17 -22.98 27.37 12.44
C ILE A 17 -22.49 25.93 12.69
N VAL A 18 -21.29 25.77 13.26
CA VAL A 18 -20.74 24.45 13.58
C VAL A 18 -21.60 23.74 14.63
N ILE A 19 -22.04 24.45 15.67
CA ILE A 19 -22.93 23.89 16.70
C ILE A 19 -24.25 23.42 16.08
N LEU A 20 -24.87 24.24 15.22
CA LEU A 20 -26.12 23.89 14.53
C LEU A 20 -25.96 22.72 13.55
N ALA A 21 -24.79 22.55 12.93
CA ALA A 21 -24.51 21.45 12.01
C ALA A 21 -24.22 20.12 12.72
N VAL A 22 -23.48 20.16 13.84
CA VAL A 22 -22.98 18.96 14.51
C VAL A 22 -23.99 18.34 15.48
N LEU A 23 -24.77 19.17 16.19
CA LEU A 23 -25.76 18.70 17.17
C LEU A 23 -26.77 17.67 16.62
N PRO A 24 -27.46 17.90 15.48
CA PRO A 24 -28.46 16.95 14.97
C PRO A 24 -27.84 15.61 14.54
N PHE A 25 -26.60 15.64 14.04
CA PHE A 25 -25.88 14.42 13.65
C PHE A 25 -25.48 13.59 14.86
N ALA A 26 -24.95 14.24 15.90
CA ALA A 26 -24.53 13.56 17.12
C ALA A 26 -25.71 12.91 17.86
N THR A 27 -26.88 13.57 17.92
CA THR A 27 -28.07 12.98 18.55
C THR A 27 -28.59 11.79 17.77
N SER A 28 -28.66 11.89 16.43
CA SER A 28 -29.09 10.78 15.58
C SER A 28 -28.15 9.57 15.68
N PHE A 29 -26.84 9.82 15.79
CA PHE A 29 -25.85 8.76 15.95
C PHE A 29 -26.00 8.01 17.29
N VAL A 30 -26.20 8.74 18.40
CA VAL A 30 -26.40 8.14 19.73
C VAL A 30 -27.70 7.32 19.78
N GLU A 31 -28.78 7.83 19.21
CA GLU A 31 -30.06 7.12 19.11
C GLU A 31 -29.93 5.81 18.29
N GLN A 32 -29.30 5.87 17.12
CA GLN A 32 -29.08 4.69 16.26
C GLN A 32 -28.17 3.66 16.93
N TRP A 33 -27.09 4.11 17.58
CA TRP A 33 -26.16 3.24 18.27
C TRP A 33 -26.82 2.51 19.44
N SER A 34 -27.56 3.26 20.27
CA SER A 34 -28.29 2.68 21.41
C SER A 34 -29.34 1.67 20.95
N ARG A 35 -30.08 1.97 19.88
CA ARG A 35 -31.04 1.03 19.28
C ARG A 35 -30.35 -0.27 18.84
N ARG A 36 -29.22 -0.17 18.12
CA ARG A 36 -28.48 -1.33 17.62
C ARG A 36 -27.91 -2.20 18.74
N ASP A 37 -27.47 -1.59 19.85
CA ASP A 37 -27.05 -2.30 21.06
C ASP A 37 -28.20 -3.14 21.66
N VAL A 38 -29.40 -2.56 21.75
CA VAL A 38 -30.59 -3.28 22.26
C VAL A 38 -31.00 -4.41 21.30
N GLU A 39 -30.98 -4.19 19.98
CA GLU A 39 -31.27 -5.24 18.98
C GLU A 39 -30.31 -6.44 19.09
N LEU A 40 -29.01 -6.19 19.28
CA LEU A 40 -28.01 -7.25 19.48
C LEU A 40 -28.26 -8.04 20.78
N ARG A 41 -28.68 -7.37 21.85
CA ARG A 41 -29.03 -8.05 23.11
C ARG A 41 -30.28 -8.90 22.99
N SER A 42 -31.32 -8.42 22.30
CA SER A 42 -32.51 -9.22 22.02
C SER A 42 -32.15 -10.53 21.30
N ARG A 43 -31.22 -10.48 20.34
CA ARG A 43 -30.71 -11.68 19.65
C ARG A 43 -29.98 -12.64 20.59
N LEU A 44 -29.15 -12.12 21.50
CA LEU A 44 -28.45 -12.94 22.49
C LEU A 44 -29.44 -13.64 23.44
N VAL A 45 -30.45 -12.91 23.93
CA VAL A 45 -31.53 -13.48 24.75
C VAL A 45 -32.20 -14.62 23.97
N PHE A 46 -32.66 -14.37 22.73
CA PHE A 46 -33.28 -15.38 21.88
C PHE A 46 -32.39 -16.62 21.69
N ASN A 47 -31.15 -16.43 21.23
CA ASN A 47 -30.23 -17.53 20.96
C ASN A 47 -29.93 -18.37 22.21
N SER A 48 -29.88 -17.75 23.39
CA SER A 48 -29.60 -18.47 24.64
C SER A 48 -30.76 -19.36 25.11
N VAL A 49 -32.01 -19.00 24.78
CA VAL A 49 -33.21 -19.70 25.28
C VAL A 49 -33.94 -20.50 24.20
N ARG A 50 -33.59 -20.32 22.93
CA ARG A 50 -34.27 -20.91 21.76
C ARG A 50 -34.56 -22.39 21.91
N ASP A 51 -33.55 -23.19 22.23
CA ASP A 51 -33.67 -24.66 22.24
C ASP A 51 -34.51 -25.13 23.44
N GLN A 52 -34.42 -24.44 24.58
CA GLN A 52 -35.22 -24.72 25.76
C GLN A 52 -36.70 -24.34 25.54
N VAL A 53 -36.95 -23.18 24.94
CA VAL A 53 -38.31 -22.71 24.62
C VAL A 53 -38.96 -23.60 23.57
N SER A 54 -38.25 -23.97 22.50
CA SER A 54 -38.76 -24.90 21.48
C SER A 54 -39.11 -26.26 22.10
N GLY A 55 -38.28 -26.77 23.00
CA GLY A 55 -38.54 -28.03 23.72
C GLY A 55 -39.76 -27.99 24.62
N LEU A 56 -40.02 -26.87 25.31
CA LEU A 56 -41.20 -26.69 26.17
C LEU A 56 -42.48 -26.52 25.34
N LEU A 57 -42.41 -25.76 24.25
CA LEU A 57 -43.53 -25.55 23.32
C LEU A 57 -43.92 -26.85 22.59
N ALA A 58 -42.94 -27.67 22.19
CA ALA A 58 -43.19 -28.96 21.53
C ALA A 58 -43.91 -29.96 22.47
N ARG A 59 -43.71 -29.86 23.79
CA ARG A 59 -44.37 -30.69 24.81
C ARG A 59 -45.68 -30.08 25.32
N ASN A 60 -46.02 -28.87 24.86
CA ASN A 60 -47.16 -28.08 25.32
C ASN A 60 -47.17 -27.87 26.85
N ASP A 61 -45.99 -27.75 27.48
CA ASP A 61 -45.83 -27.52 28.91
C ASP A 61 -45.98 -26.03 29.25
N THR A 62 -47.24 -25.61 29.39
CA THR A 62 -47.63 -24.21 29.58
C THR A 62 -47.13 -23.62 30.90
N GLN A 63 -46.99 -24.44 31.94
CA GLN A 63 -46.57 -24.00 33.26
C GLN A 63 -45.08 -23.70 33.30
N GLN A 64 -44.24 -24.59 32.76
CA GLN A 64 -42.79 -24.37 32.71
C GLN A 64 -42.41 -23.25 31.73
N ALA A 65 -43.13 -23.11 30.61
CA ALA A 65 -42.91 -22.02 29.66
C ALA A 65 -43.17 -20.64 30.31
N GLY A 66 -44.26 -20.49 31.05
CA GLY A 66 -44.56 -19.24 31.78
C GLY A 66 -43.51 -18.90 32.85
N ILE A 67 -43.04 -19.89 33.63
CA ILE A 67 -42.00 -19.69 34.64
C ILE A 67 -40.67 -19.27 34.01
N LEU A 68 -40.31 -19.88 32.87
CA LEU A 68 -39.09 -19.53 32.13
C LEU A 68 -39.16 -18.10 31.61
N PHE A 69 -40.31 -17.71 31.04
CA PHE A 69 -40.52 -16.37 30.50
C PHE A 69 -40.45 -15.30 31.60
N GLU A 70 -41.05 -15.54 32.76
CA GLU A 70 -40.93 -14.61 33.90
C GLU A 70 -39.51 -14.51 34.46
N ARG A 71 -38.74 -15.61 34.43
CA ARG A 71 -37.32 -15.58 34.81
C ARG A 71 -36.47 -14.77 33.82
N ILE A 72 -36.85 -14.73 32.56
CA ILE A 72 -36.15 -13.93 31.54
C ILE A 72 -36.55 -12.46 31.68
N ALA A 73 -37.81 -12.16 31.96
CA ALA A 73 -38.30 -10.80 32.22
C ALA A 73 -37.90 -10.21 33.58
N THR A 74 -37.13 -10.94 34.40
CA THR A 74 -36.55 -10.39 35.64
C THR A 74 -35.27 -9.58 35.39
N ASP A 75 -34.70 -9.66 34.19
CA ASP A 75 -33.61 -8.78 33.76
C ASP A 75 -34.14 -7.35 33.61
N GLU A 76 -33.50 -6.37 34.28
CA GLU A 76 -33.91 -4.96 34.29
C GLU A 76 -34.01 -4.34 32.89
N ARG A 77 -33.43 -4.96 31.87
CA ARG A 77 -33.43 -4.45 30.49
C ARG A 77 -34.49 -5.09 29.59
N VAL A 78 -35.10 -6.21 30.01
CA VAL A 78 -36.18 -6.86 29.26
C VAL A 78 -37.51 -6.44 29.88
N LEU A 79 -38.29 -5.67 29.13
CA LEU A 79 -39.58 -5.18 29.60
C LEU A 79 -40.60 -6.32 29.70
N ALA A 80 -40.69 -7.15 28.66
CA ALA A 80 -41.61 -8.29 28.63
C ALA A 80 -41.19 -9.33 27.58
N ILE A 81 -41.66 -10.57 27.74
CA ILE A 81 -41.47 -11.64 26.76
C ILE A 81 -42.78 -12.41 26.58
N GLY A 82 -43.00 -12.93 25.37
CA GLY A 82 -44.18 -13.73 25.05
C GLY A 82 -43.99 -14.50 23.75
N TYR A 83 -44.91 -15.43 23.48
CA TYR A 83 -44.88 -16.24 22.26
C TYR A 83 -46.14 -16.00 21.44
N CYS A 84 -45.97 -15.58 20.19
CA CYS A 84 -47.07 -15.38 19.26
C CYS A 84 -47.29 -16.64 18.41
N ASP A 85 -48.44 -17.30 18.59
CA ASP A 85 -48.94 -18.37 17.72
C ASP A 85 -49.97 -17.74 16.75
N GLY A 86 -49.49 -17.30 15.59
CA GLY A 86 -50.28 -16.46 14.68
C GLY A 86 -50.63 -15.10 15.31
N GLN A 87 -51.92 -14.86 15.58
CA GLN A 87 -52.40 -13.63 16.23
C GLN A 87 -52.63 -13.78 17.74
N GLU A 88 -52.51 -14.99 18.28
CA GLU A 88 -52.72 -15.27 19.70
C GLU A 88 -51.42 -15.11 20.48
N LEU A 89 -51.43 -14.24 21.49
CA LEU A 89 -50.31 -14.08 22.41
C LEU A 89 -50.40 -15.12 23.53
N ARG A 90 -49.38 -15.96 23.64
CA ARG A 90 -49.27 -17.01 24.65
C ARG A 90 -48.15 -16.71 25.62
N PHE A 91 -48.38 -17.06 26.88
CA PHE A 91 -47.44 -16.90 27.98
C PHE A 91 -46.91 -15.46 28.15
N PRO A 92 -47.74 -14.40 28.11
CA PRO A 92 -47.25 -13.06 28.35
C PRO A 92 -46.73 -12.95 29.79
N THR A 93 -45.55 -12.36 29.97
CA THR A 93 -45.05 -11.98 31.30
C THR A 93 -45.87 -10.84 31.91
N SER A 94 -45.77 -10.67 33.23
CA SER A 94 -46.56 -9.72 34.02
C SER A 94 -46.45 -8.27 33.55
N ASN A 95 -45.31 -7.89 32.99
CA ASN A 95 -45.04 -6.54 32.47
C ASN A 95 -45.41 -6.35 30.99
N MET A 96 -46.06 -7.33 30.35
CA MET A 96 -46.49 -7.22 28.96
C MET A 96 -47.54 -6.10 28.81
N PRO A 97 -47.32 -5.11 27.93
CA PRO A 97 -48.28 -4.03 27.76
C PRO A 97 -49.65 -4.55 27.29
N PRO A 98 -50.77 -4.11 27.89
CA PRO A 98 -52.11 -4.56 27.49
C PRO A 98 -52.52 -4.10 26.09
N SER A 99 -51.81 -3.11 25.52
CA SER A 99 -51.97 -2.63 24.14
C SER A 99 -51.19 -3.43 23.10
N PHE A 100 -50.31 -4.36 23.51
CA PHE A 100 -49.48 -5.13 22.60
C PHE A 100 -50.30 -6.20 21.84
N SER A 101 -50.06 -6.33 20.53
CA SER A 101 -50.71 -7.36 19.70
C SER A 101 -49.72 -8.09 18.79
N CYS A 102 -49.91 -9.40 18.61
CA CYS A 102 -49.05 -10.24 17.77
C CYS A 102 -49.08 -9.87 16.26
N ARG A 103 -49.98 -8.98 15.85
CA ARG A 103 -50.05 -8.44 14.48
C ARG A 103 -48.79 -7.63 14.10
N GLU A 104 -48.09 -7.09 15.10
CA GLU A 104 -46.84 -6.32 14.89
C GLU A 104 -45.61 -7.23 14.78
N ALA A 105 -45.66 -8.42 15.37
CA ALA A 105 -44.54 -9.37 15.42
C ALA A 105 -44.46 -10.33 14.19
N SER A 106 -45.58 -10.59 13.52
CA SER A 106 -45.72 -11.60 12.46
C SER A 106 -45.63 -11.04 11.03
N ARG A 107 -44.81 -9.99 10.83
CA ARG A 107 -44.66 -9.30 9.53
C ARG A 107 -43.70 -9.97 8.54
N SER A 108 -42.90 -10.93 8.99
CA SER A 108 -41.84 -11.57 8.20
C SER A 108 -41.54 -12.97 8.72
N ASP A 109 -41.11 -13.85 7.82
CA ASP A 109 -40.56 -15.18 8.16
C ASP A 109 -39.11 -15.08 8.71
N ALA A 110 -38.52 -13.89 8.67
CA ALA A 110 -37.22 -13.58 9.26
C ALA A 110 -37.36 -12.78 10.58
N GLU A 111 -36.27 -12.70 11.35
CA GLU A 111 -36.23 -11.83 12.54
C GLU A 111 -36.57 -10.37 12.16
N SER A 112 -37.29 -9.68 13.05
CA SER A 112 -37.70 -8.29 12.81
C SER A 112 -37.67 -7.46 14.09
N PHE A 113 -37.36 -6.18 13.92
CA PHE A 113 -37.27 -5.20 15.00
C PHE A 113 -38.15 -4.01 14.65
N SER A 114 -39.07 -3.66 15.54
CA SER A 114 -39.96 -2.52 15.36
C SER A 114 -40.07 -1.72 16.65
N VAL A 115 -40.28 -0.42 16.53
CA VAL A 115 -40.47 0.45 17.69
C VAL A 115 -41.94 0.82 17.76
N VAL A 116 -42.56 0.54 18.90
CA VAL A 116 -43.96 0.85 19.18
C VAL A 116 -44.01 1.89 20.29
N ARG A 117 -44.82 2.92 20.11
CA ARG A 117 -44.96 4.00 21.08
C ARG A 117 -46.16 3.73 21.96
N ASN A 118 -45.95 3.60 23.26
CA ASN A 118 -47.01 3.32 24.23
C ASN A 118 -47.03 4.36 25.35
N GLN A 119 -48.05 5.21 25.34
CA GLN A 119 -48.46 6.22 26.35
C GLN A 119 -47.43 7.24 26.87
N ASP A 120 -46.12 7.00 26.70
CA ASP A 120 -44.98 7.94 26.71
C ASP A 120 -43.63 7.23 26.48
N HIS A 121 -43.61 5.89 26.35
CA HIS A 121 -42.39 5.10 26.20
C HIS A 121 -42.23 4.59 24.76
N ASN A 122 -41.01 4.61 24.25
CA ASN A 122 -40.64 3.92 23.02
C ASN A 122 -40.22 2.50 23.38
N ILE A 123 -40.94 1.49 22.88
CA ILE A 123 -40.66 0.08 23.18
C ILE A 123 -40.13 -0.57 21.92
N LEU A 124 -38.97 -1.21 22.01
CA LEU A 124 -38.44 -2.06 20.95
C LEU A 124 -39.08 -3.44 21.04
N VAL A 125 -39.88 -3.78 20.03
CA VAL A 125 -40.45 -5.11 19.83
C VAL A 125 -39.51 -5.90 18.91
N SER A 126 -38.86 -6.92 19.48
CA SER A 126 -38.00 -7.85 18.74
C SER A 126 -38.76 -9.16 18.52
N SER A 127 -38.90 -9.60 17.27
CA SER A 127 -39.63 -10.81 16.90
C SER A 127 -38.69 -11.81 16.24
N PHE A 128 -38.67 -13.03 16.78
CA PHE A 128 -37.79 -14.10 16.33
C PHE A 128 -38.60 -15.35 15.94
N PRO A 129 -38.47 -15.88 14.72
CA PRO A 129 -39.19 -17.06 14.30
C PRO A 129 -38.70 -18.30 15.06
N LEU A 130 -39.64 -19.13 15.51
CA LEU A 130 -39.37 -20.35 16.26
C LEU A 130 -40.32 -21.45 15.79
N THR A 131 -39.76 -22.58 15.37
CA THR A 131 -40.54 -23.78 15.01
C THR A 131 -40.50 -24.76 16.18
N ALA A 132 -41.68 -25.17 16.65
CA ALA A 132 -41.84 -26.16 17.72
C ALA A 132 -43.03 -27.07 17.41
N GLY A 133 -42.83 -28.39 17.49
CA GLY A 133 -43.90 -29.38 17.29
C GLY A 133 -44.62 -29.32 15.92
N GLY A 134 -43.93 -28.85 14.87
CA GLY A 134 -44.51 -28.69 13.53
C GLY A 134 -45.33 -27.41 13.31
N ARG A 135 -45.38 -26.51 14.31
CA ARG A 135 -45.96 -25.16 14.19
C ARG A 135 -44.86 -24.10 14.21
N THR A 136 -45.01 -23.08 13.38
CA THR A 136 -44.12 -21.92 13.34
C THR A 136 -44.82 -20.76 14.03
N GLY A 137 -44.20 -20.21 15.05
CA GLY A 137 -44.62 -18.98 15.70
C GLY A 137 -43.43 -18.07 15.97
N HIS A 138 -43.65 -16.99 16.72
CA HIS A 138 -42.61 -15.99 16.96
C HIS A 138 -42.42 -15.76 18.45
N LEU A 139 -41.18 -15.86 18.93
CA LEU A 139 -40.81 -15.37 20.25
C LEU A 139 -40.65 -13.86 20.17
N VAL A 140 -41.38 -13.15 21.02
CA VAL A 140 -41.35 -11.69 21.07
C VAL A 140 -40.70 -11.24 22.37
N VAL A 141 -39.70 -10.38 22.25
CA VAL A 141 -38.98 -9.77 23.37
C VAL A 141 -39.11 -8.24 23.27
N LEU A 142 -39.70 -7.63 24.30
CA LEU A 142 -39.90 -6.19 24.42
C LEU A 142 -38.79 -5.59 25.29
N HIS A 143 -38.20 -4.50 24.84
CA HIS A 143 -37.24 -3.69 25.61
C HIS A 143 -37.72 -2.25 25.69
N ASP A 144 -37.50 -1.58 26.83
CA ASP A 144 -37.78 -0.16 26.98
C ASP A 144 -36.62 0.68 26.41
N LEU A 145 -36.91 1.56 25.46
CA LEU A 145 -35.94 2.50 24.86
C LEU A 145 -35.96 3.88 25.55
N SER A 146 -36.76 4.10 26.58
CA SER A 146 -36.81 5.36 27.34
C SER A 146 -35.42 5.81 27.82
N TYR A 147 -34.57 4.87 28.20
CA TYR A 147 -33.17 5.10 28.58
C TYR A 147 -32.30 5.64 27.43
N ALA A 148 -32.55 5.20 26.19
CA ALA A 148 -31.84 5.64 25.01
C ALA A 148 -32.16 7.11 24.69
N ASP A 149 -33.44 7.48 24.81
CA ASP A 149 -33.92 8.85 24.58
C ASP A 149 -33.38 9.81 25.64
N GLN A 150 -33.33 9.39 26.91
CA GLN A 150 -32.78 10.20 28.00
C GLN A 150 -31.27 10.46 27.82
N ARG A 151 -30.50 9.43 27.43
CA ARG A 151 -29.06 9.56 27.12
C ARG A 151 -28.79 10.45 25.91
N GLY A 152 -29.65 10.40 24.88
CA GLY A 152 -29.55 11.30 23.73
C GLY A 152 -29.71 12.77 24.13
N GLY A 153 -30.64 13.06 25.04
CA GLY A 153 -30.86 14.40 25.60
C GLY A 153 -29.69 14.91 26.44
N GLU A 154 -29.12 14.07 27.30
CA GLU A 154 -27.94 14.42 28.12
C GLU A 154 -26.70 14.64 27.24
N ALA A 155 -26.43 13.74 26.30
CA ALA A 155 -25.32 13.86 25.36
C ALA A 155 -25.40 15.18 24.56
N ARG A 156 -26.61 15.58 24.15
CA ARG A 156 -26.86 16.86 23.47
C ARG A 156 -26.45 18.06 24.35
N ASN A 157 -26.83 18.04 25.62
CA ASN A 157 -26.51 19.13 26.55
C ASN A 157 -25.00 19.20 26.83
N TYR A 158 -24.33 18.08 27.05
CA TYR A 158 -22.89 18.03 27.25
C TYR A 158 -22.11 18.50 26.03
N LEU A 159 -22.51 18.06 24.83
CA LEU A 159 -21.86 18.46 23.58
C LEU A 159 -22.03 19.96 23.31
N PHE A 160 -23.23 20.50 23.58
CA PHE A 160 -23.47 21.94 23.48
C PHE A 160 -22.57 22.73 24.45
N LEU A 161 -22.49 22.32 25.72
CA LEU A 161 -21.65 22.96 26.73
C LEU A 161 -20.16 22.91 26.36
N ALA A 162 -19.68 21.76 25.85
CA ALA A 162 -18.30 21.59 25.41
C ALA A 162 -17.96 22.51 24.23
N LEU A 163 -18.80 22.53 23.19
CA LEU A 163 -18.59 23.38 22.01
C LEU A 163 -18.68 24.88 22.35
N ALA A 164 -19.63 25.26 23.20
CA ALA A 164 -19.73 26.63 23.70
C ALA A 164 -18.47 27.04 24.50
N GLY A 165 -17.94 26.13 25.32
CA GLY A 165 -16.70 26.35 26.07
C GLY A 165 -15.48 26.55 25.17
N VAL A 166 -15.32 25.73 24.13
CA VAL A 166 -14.24 25.87 23.13
C VAL A 166 -14.35 27.18 22.37
N ALA A 167 -15.56 27.56 21.95
CA ALA A 167 -15.80 28.82 21.24
C ALA A 167 -15.44 30.04 22.12
N PHE A 168 -15.83 30.00 23.40
CA PHE A 168 -15.48 31.06 24.35
C PHE A 168 -13.97 31.13 24.59
N GLY A 169 -13.31 29.97 24.77
CA GLY A 169 -11.86 29.90 24.95
C GLY A 169 -11.07 30.44 23.75
N ALA A 170 -11.49 30.10 22.54
CA ALA A 170 -10.89 30.62 21.30
C ALA A 170 -11.06 32.14 21.16
N ALA A 171 -12.25 32.66 21.49
CA ALA A 171 -12.52 34.10 21.47
C ALA A 171 -11.66 34.86 22.52
N ALA A 172 -11.53 34.31 23.73
CA ALA A 172 -10.69 34.87 24.77
C ALA A 172 -9.19 34.89 24.38
N LEU A 173 -8.70 33.80 23.79
CA LEU A 173 -7.34 33.70 23.29
C LEU A 173 -7.07 34.72 22.16
N ALA A 174 -7.98 34.84 21.21
CA ALA A 174 -7.88 35.83 20.13
C ALA A 174 -7.87 37.27 20.67
N ALA A 175 -8.71 37.58 21.66
CA ALA A 175 -8.73 38.88 22.32
C ALA A 175 -7.42 39.17 23.08
N MET A 176 -6.87 38.17 23.76
CA MET A 176 -5.58 38.27 24.46
C MET A 176 -4.42 38.54 23.48
N ILE A 177 -4.36 37.81 22.37
CA ILE A 177 -3.35 38.02 21.32
C ILE A 177 -3.48 39.43 20.73
N ALA A 178 -4.70 39.87 20.42
CA ALA A 178 -4.94 41.22 19.91
C ALA A 178 -4.52 42.31 20.91
N ALA A 179 -4.77 42.10 22.20
CA ALA A 179 -4.35 43.00 23.27
C ALA A 179 -2.81 43.06 23.40
N LEU A 180 -2.12 41.92 23.29
CA LEU A 180 -0.66 41.84 23.32
C LEU A 180 -0.01 42.56 22.12
N ILE A 181 -0.57 42.38 20.93
CA ILE A 181 -0.10 43.05 19.71
C ILE A 181 -0.29 44.58 19.83
N MET A 182 -1.45 45.05 20.30
CA MET A 182 -1.67 46.48 20.51
C MET A 182 -0.76 47.07 21.60
N ARG A 183 -0.50 46.33 22.68
CA ARG A 183 0.44 46.77 23.73
C ARG A 183 1.87 46.90 23.21
N ARG A 184 2.34 45.93 22.40
CA ARG A 184 3.66 46.00 21.76
C ARG A 184 3.77 47.16 20.77
N TRP A 185 2.71 47.40 19.98
CA TRP A 185 2.69 48.49 19.00
C TRP A 185 2.70 49.88 19.64
N LEU A 186 1.95 50.07 20.74
CA LEU A 186 1.97 51.31 21.53
C LEU A 186 3.32 51.55 22.22
N ALA A 187 4.01 50.49 22.66
CA ALA A 187 5.37 50.59 23.21
C ALA A 187 6.39 51.02 22.14
N SER A 188 6.31 50.47 20.92
CA SER A 188 7.18 50.88 19.80
C SER A 188 6.94 52.32 19.34
N ILE A 189 5.70 52.81 19.41
CA ILE A 189 5.38 54.21 19.06
C ILE A 189 5.89 55.18 20.13
N ARG A 190 5.85 54.81 21.42
CA ARG A 190 6.45 55.62 22.50
C ARG A 190 7.97 55.73 22.34
N GLN A 191 8.66 54.63 22.04
CA GLN A 191 10.09 54.65 21.74
C GLN A 191 10.42 55.50 20.51
N ALA A 192 9.62 55.43 19.45
CA ALA A 192 9.79 56.24 18.24
C ALA A 192 9.56 57.75 18.49
N LEU A 193 8.64 58.11 19.39
CA LEU A 193 8.36 59.50 19.78
C LEU A 193 9.42 60.07 20.74
N GLU A 194 9.98 59.25 21.62
CA GLU A 194 11.08 59.63 22.51
C GLU A 194 12.39 59.83 21.73
N SER A 195 12.67 58.99 20.72
CA SER A 195 13.82 59.19 19.82
C SER A 195 13.69 60.43 18.93
N ALA A 196 12.46 60.81 18.53
CA ALA A 196 12.21 62.02 17.74
C ALA A 196 12.34 63.32 18.56
N ARG A 197 12.11 63.28 19.88
CA ARG A 197 12.28 64.44 20.78
C ARG A 197 13.73 64.66 21.24
N ALA A 198 14.59 63.66 21.16
CA ALA A 198 15.99 63.72 21.62
C ALA A 198 16.98 64.30 20.58
N GLY A 199 16.52 64.72 19.39
CA GLY A 199 17.33 65.51 18.44
C GLY A 199 18.52 64.79 17.77
N ASN A 200 18.70 63.48 17.97
CA ASN A 200 19.72 62.71 17.26
C ASN A 200 19.13 62.09 15.99
N ALA A 201 19.19 62.85 14.90
CA ALA A 201 19.00 62.32 13.56
C ALA A 201 20.25 61.54 13.13
N ASN A 202 20.35 60.29 13.59
CA ASN A 202 20.99 59.25 12.80
C ASN A 202 19.95 58.14 12.62
N PRO A 203 19.53 57.82 11.39
CA PRO A 203 18.75 56.61 11.18
C PRO A 203 19.62 55.43 11.66
N PRO A 204 19.06 54.43 12.37
CA PRO A 204 19.81 53.21 12.57
C PRO A 204 20.13 52.68 11.18
N ALA A 205 21.41 52.50 10.93
CA ALA A 205 21.94 51.91 9.72
C ALA A 205 21.06 50.71 9.33
N GLU A 206 20.55 50.73 8.10
CA GLU A 206 20.20 49.50 7.40
C GLU A 206 21.46 48.64 7.32
N GLU A 207 21.72 47.86 8.38
CA GLU A 207 22.60 46.72 8.27
C GLU A 207 21.92 45.70 7.35
N ASN A 208 22.28 45.74 6.06
CA ASN A 208 22.58 44.59 5.20
C ASN A 208 21.80 43.27 5.44
N ILE A 209 20.46 43.29 5.47
CA ILE A 209 19.61 42.07 5.37
C ILE A 209 18.94 41.95 3.98
N ILE A 210 19.11 42.95 3.11
CA ILE A 210 18.38 43.08 1.85
C ILE A 210 18.64 41.97 0.78
N PRO A 211 19.78 41.26 0.73
CA PRO A 211 19.91 40.14 -0.23
C PRO A 211 19.04 38.92 0.14
N LEU A 212 18.85 38.66 1.45
CA LEU A 212 18.24 37.41 1.92
C LEU A 212 16.70 37.40 1.82
N GLY A 213 16.09 38.58 1.91
CA GLY A 213 14.63 38.74 1.85
C GLY A 213 14.04 38.60 0.44
N GLN A 214 14.84 38.83 -0.61
CA GLN A 214 14.44 38.54 -2.00
C GLN A 214 14.54 37.03 -2.24
N GLU A 215 15.68 36.40 -1.92
CA GLU A 215 15.86 34.94 -2.08
C GLU A 215 14.81 34.11 -1.33
N ILE A 216 14.45 34.48 -0.10
CA ILE A 216 13.39 33.75 0.66
C ILE A 216 12.02 33.95 0.02
N ARG A 217 11.71 35.15 -0.50
CA ARG A 217 10.44 35.42 -1.19
C ARG A 217 10.34 34.66 -2.50
N ASP A 218 11.43 34.60 -3.26
CA ASP A 218 11.48 33.88 -4.53
C ASP A 218 11.25 32.38 -4.32
N VAL A 219 11.89 31.77 -3.31
CA VAL A 219 11.68 30.34 -3.00
C VAL A 219 10.28 30.08 -2.44
N LEU A 220 9.69 31.00 -1.67
CA LEU A 220 8.31 30.89 -1.19
C LEU A 220 7.30 30.98 -2.34
N GLN A 221 7.50 31.90 -3.29
CA GLN A 221 6.68 32.00 -4.49
C GLN A 221 6.82 30.75 -5.37
N GLU A 222 8.02 30.19 -5.49
CA GLU A 222 8.29 28.95 -6.20
C GLU A 222 7.59 27.74 -5.52
N LEU A 223 7.58 27.67 -4.18
CA LEU A 223 6.85 26.64 -3.43
C LEU A 223 5.33 26.75 -3.59
N GLU A 224 4.78 27.97 -3.59
CA GLU A 224 3.35 28.20 -3.83
C GLU A 224 2.95 27.87 -5.28
N ALA A 225 3.83 28.14 -6.26
CA ALA A 225 3.66 27.76 -7.65
C ALA A 225 3.72 26.22 -7.81
N SER A 226 4.74 25.54 -7.26
CA SER A 226 4.85 24.08 -7.25
C SER A 226 3.69 23.35 -6.55
N ARG A 227 2.97 24.04 -5.64
CA ARG A 227 1.74 23.51 -5.02
C ARG A 227 0.53 23.56 -5.95
N ARG A 228 0.56 24.41 -7.00
CA ARG A 228 -0.50 24.54 -8.01
C ARG A 228 -0.22 23.74 -9.28
N THR A 229 1.03 23.37 -9.56
CA THR A 229 1.41 22.74 -10.84
C THR A 229 1.29 21.21 -10.84
N ILE A 230 1.04 20.56 -9.71
CA ILE A 230 0.96 19.09 -9.65
C ILE A 230 -0.18 18.65 -8.73
N ASP A 231 -1.41 18.88 -9.18
CA ASP A 231 -2.49 17.97 -8.84
C ASP A 231 -2.22 16.65 -9.57
N ALA A 232 -1.43 15.78 -8.91
CA ALA A 232 -1.05 14.45 -9.38
C ALA A 232 -2.24 13.50 -9.64
N ALA A 233 -3.47 13.99 -9.41
CA ALA A 233 -4.73 13.31 -9.68
C ALA A 233 -5.25 13.50 -11.12
N HIS A 234 -4.79 14.52 -11.86
CA HIS A 234 -5.31 14.84 -13.21
C HIS A 234 -4.24 14.90 -14.31
N THR A 235 -3.00 14.49 -14.02
CA THR A 235 -1.93 14.44 -15.02
C THR A 235 -1.87 13.05 -15.64
N ASP A 236 -1.98 12.96 -16.97
CA ASP A 236 -1.66 11.75 -17.72
C ASP A 236 -0.14 11.52 -17.69
N TRP A 237 0.29 10.64 -16.80
CA TRP A 237 1.71 10.33 -16.59
C TRP A 237 2.25 9.49 -17.75
N ASN A 238 3.26 10.00 -18.45
CA ASN A 238 3.98 9.36 -19.54
C ASN A 238 5.45 9.83 -19.52
N PRO A 239 6.35 9.30 -20.38
CA PRO A 239 7.74 9.72 -20.38
C PRO A 239 7.95 11.23 -20.53
N ASP A 240 7.14 11.89 -21.35
CA ASP A 240 7.27 13.31 -21.66
C ASP A 240 6.75 14.20 -20.54
N THR A 241 5.62 13.85 -19.93
CA THR A 241 5.09 14.59 -18.77
C THR A 241 5.98 14.43 -17.54
N LEU A 242 6.55 13.24 -17.33
CA LEU A 242 7.59 13.04 -16.31
C LEU A 242 8.82 13.92 -16.61
N ARG A 243 9.34 13.89 -17.84
CA ARG A 243 10.48 14.72 -18.24
C ARG A 243 10.21 16.21 -18.02
N ALA A 244 9.03 16.70 -18.39
CA ALA A 244 8.64 18.10 -18.20
C ALA A 244 8.52 18.47 -16.72
N ALA A 245 7.90 17.60 -15.90
CA ALA A 245 7.80 17.80 -14.45
C ALA A 245 9.18 17.86 -13.80
N LEU A 246 10.10 16.97 -14.18
CA LEU A 246 11.47 16.94 -13.68
C LEU A 246 12.28 18.15 -14.18
N ALA A 247 12.16 18.53 -15.45
CA ALA A 247 12.84 19.70 -15.99
C ALA A 247 12.44 20.98 -15.24
N ASN A 248 11.16 21.12 -14.89
CA ASN A 248 10.69 22.28 -14.13
C ASN A 248 11.15 22.26 -12.67
N GLU A 249 11.02 21.11 -11.99
CA GLU A 249 11.22 21.01 -10.54
C GLU A 249 12.65 20.67 -10.10
N LEU A 250 13.46 20.12 -11.00
CA LEU A 250 14.83 19.66 -10.76
C LEU A 250 15.84 20.28 -11.73
N SER A 251 15.51 21.37 -12.45
CA SER A 251 16.45 22.04 -13.36
C SER A 251 17.82 22.27 -12.71
N GLY A 252 18.87 21.78 -13.36
CA GLY A 252 20.26 21.88 -12.89
C GLY A 252 20.63 20.98 -11.71
N SER A 253 19.72 20.12 -11.21
CA SER A 253 20.03 19.12 -10.18
C SER A 253 20.75 17.92 -10.79
N GLU A 254 21.86 17.53 -10.17
CA GLU A 254 22.57 16.30 -10.51
C GLU A 254 21.81 15.11 -9.93
N VAL A 255 21.50 14.11 -10.75
CA VAL A 255 20.85 12.88 -10.33
C VAL A 255 21.78 11.70 -10.57
N ILE A 256 22.00 10.91 -9.52
CA ILE A 256 22.75 9.66 -9.55
C ILE A 256 21.81 8.53 -9.16
N VAL A 257 21.70 7.50 -9.98
CA VAL A 257 20.93 6.29 -9.67
C VAL A 257 21.90 5.18 -9.32
N VAL A 258 21.59 4.38 -8.31
CA VAL A 258 22.38 3.20 -7.97
C VAL A 258 21.48 1.97 -7.83
N SER A 259 21.82 0.91 -8.55
CA SER A 259 21.13 -0.37 -8.51
C SER A 259 22.12 -1.52 -8.70
N ASN A 260 21.78 -2.70 -8.14
CA ASN A 260 22.68 -3.85 -8.26
C ASN A 260 22.79 -4.31 -9.71
N ARG A 261 21.69 -4.28 -10.48
CA ARG A 261 21.71 -4.60 -11.91
C ARG A 261 21.87 -3.36 -12.76
N GLU A 262 22.66 -3.48 -13.81
CA GLU A 262 22.85 -2.43 -14.83
C GLU A 262 21.73 -2.47 -15.90
N PRO A 263 21.46 -1.33 -16.57
CA PRO A 263 20.45 -1.24 -17.63
C PRO A 263 20.91 -1.78 -19.00
N TYR A 264 22.22 -1.96 -19.20
CA TYR A 264 22.81 -2.38 -20.48
C TYR A 264 23.98 -3.32 -20.22
N ILE A 265 23.84 -4.59 -20.62
CA ILE A 265 24.83 -5.65 -20.39
C ILE A 265 25.47 -6.00 -21.73
N HIS A 266 26.80 -5.98 -21.81
CA HIS A 266 27.53 -6.41 -23.00
C HIS A 266 28.05 -7.83 -22.81
N ASN A 267 27.60 -8.73 -23.67
CA ASN A 267 28.01 -10.13 -23.66
C ASN A 267 28.78 -10.48 -24.92
N ARG A 268 29.80 -11.30 -24.77
CA ARG A 268 30.48 -11.93 -25.89
C ARG A 268 29.67 -13.12 -26.37
N THR A 269 29.33 -13.13 -27.65
CA THR A 269 28.66 -14.26 -28.30
C THR A 269 29.64 -15.40 -28.59
N GLU A 270 29.12 -16.59 -28.93
CA GLU A 270 29.93 -17.72 -29.39
C GLU A 270 30.75 -17.39 -30.64
N SER A 271 30.27 -16.46 -31.49
CA SER A 271 31.01 -15.95 -32.67
C SER A 271 32.12 -14.95 -32.32
N GLY A 272 32.25 -14.55 -31.05
CA GLY A 272 33.23 -13.58 -30.57
C GLY A 272 32.80 -12.11 -30.69
N GLU A 273 31.61 -11.84 -31.23
CA GLU A 273 31.04 -10.49 -31.32
C GLU A 273 30.46 -10.01 -29.99
N ILE A 274 30.37 -8.68 -29.81
CA ILE A 274 29.74 -8.08 -28.63
C ILE A 274 28.26 -7.89 -28.94
N SER A 275 27.42 -8.58 -28.18
CA SER A 275 25.96 -8.43 -28.19
C SER A 275 25.51 -7.61 -26.99
N LEU A 276 24.64 -6.63 -27.24
CA LEU A 276 23.99 -5.86 -26.20
C LEU A 276 22.72 -6.58 -25.74
N GLN A 277 22.65 -6.87 -24.45
CA GLN A 277 21.46 -7.36 -23.78
C GLN A 277 20.86 -6.26 -22.90
N ILE A 278 19.59 -5.96 -23.13
CA ILE A 278 18.79 -5.10 -22.25
C ILE A 278 18.03 -6.02 -21.30
N PRO A 279 18.32 -6.03 -19.99
CA PRO A 279 17.61 -6.89 -19.07
C PRO A 279 16.16 -6.44 -18.94
N ALA A 280 15.22 -7.40 -19.05
CA ALA A 280 13.80 -7.19 -18.74
C ALA A 280 13.62 -6.93 -17.23
N SER A 281 13.86 -5.69 -16.80
CA SER A 281 13.74 -5.26 -15.41
C SER A 281 12.82 -4.06 -15.32
N GLY A 282 11.69 -4.21 -14.62
CA GLY A 282 10.76 -3.10 -14.37
C GLY A 282 11.43 -1.91 -13.65
N LEU A 283 12.51 -2.14 -12.90
CA LEU A 283 13.34 -1.08 -12.32
C LEU A 283 14.07 -0.25 -13.39
N VAL A 284 14.62 -0.93 -14.40
CA VAL A 284 15.34 -0.28 -15.51
C VAL A 284 14.38 0.59 -16.30
N SER A 285 13.25 0.03 -16.74
CA SER A 285 12.21 0.75 -17.47
C SER A 285 11.65 1.93 -16.67
N ALA A 286 11.55 1.80 -15.33
CA ALA A 286 11.07 2.86 -14.45
C ALA A 286 12.03 4.04 -14.32
N LEU A 287 13.31 3.75 -14.13
CA LEU A 287 14.32 4.74 -13.77
C LEU A 287 15.04 5.32 -14.97
N GLU A 288 15.14 4.60 -16.08
CA GLU A 288 15.82 5.09 -17.27
C GLU A 288 15.26 6.43 -17.78
N PRO A 289 13.93 6.65 -17.89
CA PRO A 289 13.38 7.95 -18.25
C PRO A 289 13.83 9.08 -17.31
N VAL A 290 13.97 8.79 -16.01
CA VAL A 290 14.45 9.73 -15.00
C VAL A 290 15.91 10.10 -15.27
N VAL A 291 16.78 9.12 -15.44
CA VAL A 291 18.21 9.38 -15.64
C VAL A 291 18.46 10.11 -16.96
N ARG A 292 17.73 9.72 -18.02
CA ARG A 292 17.78 10.37 -19.33
C ARG A 292 17.32 11.82 -19.31
N ALA A 293 16.28 12.13 -18.53
CA ALA A 293 15.77 13.50 -18.39
C ALA A 293 16.77 14.41 -17.65
N CYS A 294 17.51 13.87 -16.68
CA CYS A 294 18.43 14.64 -15.85
C CYS A 294 19.88 14.67 -16.39
N GLY A 295 20.20 13.89 -17.43
CA GLY A 295 21.58 13.73 -17.90
C GLY A 295 22.51 13.15 -16.83
N GLY A 296 21.97 12.28 -15.98
CA GLY A 296 22.59 11.80 -14.75
C GLY A 296 23.62 10.69 -14.94
N THR A 297 24.07 10.13 -13.83
CA THR A 297 24.93 8.93 -13.81
C THR A 297 24.17 7.76 -13.20
N TRP A 298 24.22 6.60 -13.83
CA TRP A 298 23.73 5.34 -13.27
C TRP A 298 24.92 4.51 -12.82
N VAL A 299 25.03 4.22 -11.52
CA VAL A 299 26.06 3.35 -10.94
C VAL A 299 25.49 1.94 -10.76
N ALA A 300 26.11 0.92 -11.35
CA ALA A 300 25.65 -0.47 -11.24
C ALA A 300 26.80 -1.48 -11.32
N HIS A 301 26.55 -2.72 -10.89
CA HIS A 301 27.53 -3.79 -11.07
C HIS A 301 27.60 -4.19 -12.55
N GLY A 302 28.82 -4.18 -13.12
CA GLY A 302 29.08 -4.66 -14.48
C GLY A 302 29.19 -6.19 -14.51
N SER A 303 28.20 -6.84 -15.10
CA SER A 303 27.99 -8.30 -15.01
C SER A 303 28.22 -9.05 -16.33
N GLY A 304 28.28 -8.32 -17.44
CA GLY A 304 28.46 -8.85 -18.77
C GLY A 304 29.89 -9.30 -19.05
N THR A 305 30.01 -10.35 -19.86
CA THR A 305 31.31 -10.96 -20.21
C THR A 305 32.21 -10.04 -21.05
N ALA A 306 31.64 -9.01 -21.70
CA ALA A 306 32.36 -8.02 -22.50
C ALA A 306 32.29 -6.60 -21.89
N ASP A 307 31.76 -6.45 -20.66
CA ASP A 307 31.53 -5.11 -20.09
C ASP A 307 32.83 -4.34 -19.83
N ARG A 308 33.91 -5.03 -19.46
CA ARG A 308 35.23 -4.41 -19.23
C ARG A 308 35.85 -3.84 -20.50
N GLU A 309 35.43 -4.33 -21.66
CA GLU A 309 35.98 -3.90 -22.96
C GLU A 309 35.21 -2.72 -23.55
N THR A 310 34.04 -2.39 -22.98
CA THR A 310 33.12 -1.38 -23.50
C THR A 310 33.09 -0.10 -22.67
N VAL A 311 33.94 -0.01 -21.65
CA VAL A 311 34.05 1.15 -20.77
C VAL A 311 35.28 2.01 -21.08
N ASP A 312 35.23 3.27 -20.67
CA ASP A 312 36.40 4.16 -20.66
C ASP A 312 37.35 3.89 -19.47
N ALA A 313 38.41 4.69 -19.35
CA ALA A 313 39.40 4.58 -18.28
C ALA A 313 38.85 4.82 -16.85
N ASN A 314 37.63 5.34 -16.74
CA ASN A 314 36.92 5.55 -15.48
C ASN A 314 35.70 4.62 -15.40
N ASP A 315 35.78 3.42 -15.99
CA ASP A 315 34.71 2.42 -16.11
C ASP A 315 33.31 2.98 -16.46
N ARG A 316 33.26 4.03 -17.29
CA ARG A 316 32.02 4.65 -17.76
C ARG A 316 31.70 4.22 -19.18
N VAL A 317 30.41 4.08 -19.48
CA VAL A 317 29.89 3.88 -20.82
C VAL A 317 28.73 4.85 -21.09
N PRO A 318 28.78 5.62 -22.20
CA PRO A 318 27.69 6.49 -22.60
C PRO A 318 26.48 5.67 -23.07
N VAL A 319 25.29 5.93 -22.52
CA VAL A 319 24.07 5.17 -22.78
C VAL A 319 22.84 6.08 -22.98
N PRO A 320 21.81 5.65 -23.72
CA PRO A 320 21.74 4.45 -24.56
C PRO A 320 22.72 4.47 -25.74
N PRO A 321 23.20 3.32 -26.27
CA PRO A 321 24.28 3.27 -27.26
C PRO A 321 24.05 4.10 -28.55
N ASN A 322 22.82 4.14 -29.05
CA ASN A 322 22.51 4.85 -30.31
C ASN A 322 22.34 6.36 -30.11
N HIS A 323 21.87 6.78 -28.94
CA HIS A 323 21.61 8.19 -28.61
C HIS A 323 21.99 8.46 -27.15
N PRO A 324 23.30 8.57 -26.84
CA PRO A 324 23.77 8.78 -25.49
C PRO A 324 23.10 9.99 -24.85
N SER A 325 22.47 9.76 -23.70
CA SER A 325 21.76 10.78 -22.93
C SER A 325 22.10 10.76 -21.45
N TYR A 326 22.78 9.72 -20.98
CA TYR A 326 23.31 9.63 -19.62
C TYR A 326 24.55 8.73 -19.57
N THR A 327 25.20 8.64 -18.42
CA THR A 327 26.39 7.80 -18.23
C THR A 327 26.07 6.60 -17.35
N LEU A 328 26.49 5.40 -17.75
CA LEU A 328 26.52 4.22 -16.89
C LEU A 328 27.94 4.03 -16.35
N ARG A 329 28.10 4.07 -15.02
CA ARG A 329 29.34 3.81 -14.28
C ARG A 329 29.28 2.39 -13.73
N ARG A 330 30.19 1.52 -14.19
CA ARG A 330 30.27 0.14 -13.72
C ARG A 330 31.14 0.02 -12.47
N VAL A 331 30.64 -0.72 -11.50
CA VAL A 331 31.39 -1.17 -10.33
C VAL A 331 31.74 -2.64 -10.55
N TRP A 332 33.00 -2.99 -10.29
CA TRP A 332 33.49 -4.35 -10.50
C TRP A 332 33.52 -5.13 -9.18
N LEU A 333 32.94 -6.31 -9.20
CA LEU A 333 32.99 -7.26 -8.09
C LEU A 333 33.89 -8.44 -8.47
N THR A 334 34.62 -8.98 -7.50
CA THR A 334 35.27 -10.28 -7.65
C THR A 334 34.24 -11.40 -7.48
N ASP A 335 34.60 -12.62 -7.87
CA ASP A 335 33.73 -13.79 -7.69
C ASP A 335 33.41 -14.03 -6.21
N GLU A 336 34.38 -13.83 -5.31
CA GLU A 336 34.19 -13.97 -3.87
C GLU A 336 33.26 -12.88 -3.31
N GLU A 337 33.40 -11.64 -3.80
CA GLU A 337 32.48 -10.56 -3.44
C GLU A 337 31.08 -10.87 -3.93
N GLN A 338 30.91 -11.33 -5.18
CA GLN A 338 29.61 -11.71 -5.71
C GLN A 338 29.00 -12.87 -4.92
N ASP A 339 29.79 -13.88 -4.56
CA ASP A 339 29.32 -15.02 -3.78
C ASP A 339 28.94 -14.60 -2.34
N GLY A 340 29.74 -13.80 -1.65
CA GLY A 340 29.44 -13.35 -0.29
C GLY A 340 28.32 -12.31 -0.20
N TYR A 341 28.37 -11.25 -1.02
CA TYR A 341 27.38 -10.16 -0.99
C TYR A 341 26.06 -10.55 -1.65
N TYR A 342 26.10 -11.01 -2.91
CA TYR A 342 24.89 -11.22 -3.69
C TYR A 342 24.25 -12.55 -3.35
N TYR A 343 24.98 -13.66 -3.45
CA TYR A 343 24.40 -14.99 -3.17
C TYR A 343 24.18 -15.21 -1.67
N GLY A 344 25.18 -14.92 -0.82
CA GLY A 344 25.11 -15.06 0.64
C GLY A 344 24.20 -14.03 1.31
N ALA A 345 24.74 -12.87 1.68
CA ALA A 345 24.06 -11.90 2.55
C ALA A 345 22.72 -11.41 1.97
N ALA A 346 22.68 -11.06 0.68
CA ALA A 346 21.47 -10.52 0.06
C ALA A 346 20.42 -11.60 -0.23
N ASN A 347 20.77 -12.71 -0.89
CA ASN A 347 19.80 -13.70 -1.38
C ASN A 347 19.56 -14.91 -0.45
N GLU A 348 20.52 -15.31 0.39
CA GLU A 348 20.29 -16.32 1.45
C GLU A 348 19.95 -15.70 2.82
N GLY A 349 20.35 -14.44 3.05
CA GLY A 349 20.07 -13.71 4.30
C GLY A 349 18.82 -12.82 4.19
N LEU A 350 18.94 -11.67 3.53
CA LEU A 350 17.91 -10.63 3.51
C LEU A 350 16.66 -11.03 2.73
N TRP A 351 16.80 -11.70 1.58
CA TRP A 351 15.65 -12.12 0.77
C TRP A 351 14.67 -13.02 1.55
N PRO A 352 15.07 -14.16 2.16
CA PRO A 352 14.18 -14.96 3.02
C PRO A 352 13.75 -14.24 4.31
N LEU A 353 14.60 -13.38 4.89
CA LEU A 353 14.21 -12.61 6.08
C LEU A 353 12.99 -11.71 5.80
N CYS A 354 13.01 -11.04 4.66
CA CYS A 354 11.98 -10.10 4.26
C CYS A 354 10.76 -10.77 3.62
N HIS A 355 10.97 -11.89 2.93
CA HIS A 355 9.89 -12.72 2.39
C HIS A 355 9.60 -13.87 3.33
N ILE A 356 8.62 -13.67 4.23
CA ILE A 356 8.04 -14.67 5.15
C ILE A 356 7.35 -15.83 4.39
N ALA A 357 8.12 -16.55 3.57
CA ALA A 357 7.73 -17.71 2.77
C ALA A 357 8.36 -18.99 3.35
N PHE A 358 8.56 -19.01 4.67
CA PHE A 358 9.05 -20.15 5.47
C PHE A 358 10.41 -20.75 5.08
N VAL A 359 11.18 -20.09 4.22
CA VAL A 359 12.60 -20.38 4.00
C VAL A 359 13.42 -19.67 5.08
N ARG A 360 14.20 -20.44 5.84
CA ARG A 360 15.02 -19.88 6.92
C ARG A 360 16.14 -18.99 6.36
N PRO A 361 16.29 -17.75 6.82
CA PRO A 361 17.43 -16.91 6.44
C PRO A 361 18.73 -17.46 7.03
N ILE A 362 19.80 -17.39 6.24
CA ILE A 362 21.15 -17.81 6.65
C ILE A 362 22.05 -16.58 6.75
N PHE A 363 22.65 -16.41 7.92
CA PHE A 363 23.54 -15.29 8.21
C PHE A 363 24.93 -15.83 8.52
N ARG A 364 25.92 -15.37 7.76
CA ARG A 364 27.34 -15.68 7.96
C ARG A 364 28.11 -14.37 8.07
N GLU A 365 29.02 -14.30 9.03
CA GLU A 365 29.81 -13.08 9.25
C GLU A 365 30.69 -12.74 8.04
N SER A 366 31.25 -13.75 7.36
CA SER A 366 31.99 -13.58 6.11
C SER A 366 31.16 -12.89 5.03
N ASP A 367 29.92 -13.36 4.83
CA ASP A 367 29.00 -12.83 3.82
C ASP A 367 28.63 -11.37 4.15
N TRP A 368 28.44 -11.06 5.43
CA TRP A 368 28.19 -9.69 5.90
C TRP A 368 29.37 -8.75 5.69
N GLN A 369 30.61 -9.21 5.89
CA GLN A 369 31.80 -8.42 5.60
C GLN A 369 31.88 -8.06 4.11
N TYR A 370 31.59 -9.01 3.23
CA TYR A 370 31.45 -8.72 1.80
C TYR A 370 30.28 -7.78 1.51
N TYR A 371 29.15 -7.92 2.21
CA TYR A 371 28.03 -7.00 2.04
C TYR A 371 28.39 -5.55 2.38
N ARG A 372 29.14 -5.36 3.46
CA ARG A 372 29.69 -4.06 3.85
C ARG A 372 30.72 -3.54 2.85
N SER A 373 31.68 -4.36 2.44
CA SER A 373 32.74 -3.93 1.50
C SER A 373 32.18 -3.54 0.14
N VAL A 374 31.17 -4.27 -0.35
CA VAL A 374 30.50 -3.94 -1.61
C VAL A 374 29.69 -2.65 -1.47
N ASN A 375 28.92 -2.47 -0.39
CA ASN A 375 28.22 -1.19 -0.16
C ASN A 375 29.21 -0.01 -0.10
N GLU A 376 30.38 -0.21 0.51
CA GLU A 376 31.44 0.81 0.55
C GLU A 376 32.01 1.13 -0.84
N LYS A 377 32.32 0.12 -1.66
CA LYS A 377 32.76 0.32 -3.05
C LYS A 377 31.77 1.14 -3.87
N PHE A 378 30.48 0.86 -3.70
CA PHE A 378 29.42 1.63 -4.36
C PHE A 378 29.34 3.07 -3.83
N ALA A 379 29.53 3.28 -2.52
CA ALA A 379 29.60 4.63 -1.94
C ALA A 379 30.76 5.43 -2.52
N GLU A 380 31.95 4.82 -2.65
CA GLU A 380 33.13 5.44 -3.27
C GLU A 380 32.89 5.80 -4.73
N ALA A 381 32.28 4.90 -5.51
CA ALA A 381 31.94 5.17 -6.90
C ALA A 381 30.96 6.34 -7.03
N ILE A 382 29.93 6.42 -6.17
CA ILE A 382 28.96 7.52 -6.19
C ILE A 382 29.63 8.85 -5.84
N VAL A 383 30.51 8.87 -4.84
CA VAL A 383 31.23 10.08 -4.43
C VAL A 383 32.19 10.56 -5.53
N ALA A 384 32.85 9.63 -6.23
CA ALA A 384 33.70 9.96 -7.37
C ALA A 384 32.92 10.52 -8.58
N GLU A 385 31.66 10.12 -8.75
CA GLU A 385 30.78 10.61 -9.81
C GLU A 385 30.09 11.93 -9.47
N ALA A 386 29.94 12.26 -8.18
CA ALA A 386 29.26 13.48 -7.74
C ALA A 386 30.05 14.74 -8.12
N LYS A 387 29.47 15.55 -9.01
CA LYS A 387 30.01 16.83 -9.48
C LYS A 387 29.59 17.99 -8.57
N ARG A 388 28.55 17.79 -7.76
CA ARG A 388 28.03 18.75 -6.79
C ARG A 388 28.09 18.21 -5.38
N GLU A 389 28.07 19.12 -4.41
CA GLU A 389 28.00 18.78 -2.98
C GLU A 389 26.58 18.38 -2.52
N ASP A 390 25.55 18.66 -3.32
CA ASP A 390 24.13 18.37 -3.03
C ASP A 390 23.42 17.60 -4.17
N PRO A 391 23.94 16.44 -4.61
CA PRO A 391 23.29 15.64 -5.64
C PRO A 391 22.00 14.99 -5.12
N ILE A 392 21.14 14.54 -6.02
CA ILE A 392 20.03 13.62 -5.71
C ILE A 392 20.53 12.22 -6.00
N ILE A 393 20.47 11.34 -5.01
CA ILE A 393 20.94 9.96 -5.15
C ILE A 393 19.77 9.02 -4.93
N LEU A 394 19.44 8.21 -5.94
CA LEU A 394 18.35 7.23 -5.89
C LEU A 394 18.93 5.84 -5.64
N VAL A 395 18.84 5.36 -4.40
CA VAL A 395 19.33 4.04 -3.97
C VAL A 395 18.24 3.00 -4.16
N GLN A 396 18.55 1.93 -4.91
CA GLN A 396 17.57 0.91 -5.25
C GLN A 396 17.86 -0.42 -4.53
N ASP A 397 16.89 -0.79 -3.68
CA ASP A 397 16.65 -2.13 -3.18
C ASP A 397 17.57 -2.67 -2.07
N TYR A 398 17.18 -3.84 -1.52
CA TYR A 398 17.78 -4.51 -0.36
C TYR A 398 19.26 -4.86 -0.48
N HIS A 399 19.85 -4.76 -1.67
CA HIS A 399 21.28 -4.97 -1.84
C HIS A 399 22.10 -3.81 -1.25
N PHE A 400 21.49 -2.65 -1.01
CA PHE A 400 22.17 -1.44 -0.58
C PHE A 400 21.61 -0.85 0.70
N ALA A 401 21.36 -1.68 1.71
CA ALA A 401 20.79 -1.22 2.97
C ALA A 401 21.73 -0.27 3.74
N LEU A 402 23.06 -0.43 3.61
CA LEU A 402 24.05 0.37 4.34
C LEU A 402 24.50 1.62 3.57
N LEU A 403 24.35 1.57 2.24
CA LEU A 403 24.80 2.59 1.33
C LEU A 403 24.29 4.02 1.66
N PRO A 404 23.02 4.25 2.08
CA PRO A 404 22.54 5.62 2.30
C PRO A 404 23.31 6.33 3.42
N ARG A 405 23.62 5.66 4.53
CA ARG A 405 24.48 6.20 5.59
C ARG A 405 25.89 6.49 5.09
N MET A 406 26.51 5.52 4.41
CA MET A 406 27.86 5.65 3.84
C MET A 406 28.00 6.83 2.87
N ILE A 407 26.93 7.12 2.11
CA ILE A 407 26.85 8.31 1.25
C ILE A 407 26.65 9.57 2.09
N ARG A 408 25.72 9.57 3.04
CA ARG A 408 25.39 10.73 3.88
C ARG A 408 26.63 11.28 4.59
N ASP A 409 27.48 10.39 5.10
CA ASP A 409 28.68 10.78 5.84
C ASP A 409 29.72 11.49 4.96
N ARG A 410 29.76 11.14 3.67
CA ARG A 410 30.67 11.73 2.67
C ARG A 410 30.08 12.92 1.93
N LEU A 411 28.77 12.91 1.71
CA LEU A 411 27.98 13.95 1.03
C LEU A 411 26.82 14.40 1.93
N PRO A 412 27.09 15.19 3.01
CA PRO A 412 26.07 15.56 3.99
C PRO A 412 24.89 16.34 3.41
N ARG A 413 25.07 17.01 2.26
CA ARG A 413 24.02 17.80 1.61
C ARG A 413 23.27 17.06 0.50
N ALA A 414 23.62 15.81 0.22
CA ALA A 414 22.91 15.01 -0.77
C ALA A 414 21.44 14.79 -0.37
N THR A 415 20.56 14.70 -1.36
CA THR A 415 19.18 14.23 -1.15
C THR A 415 19.16 12.75 -1.50
N ILE A 416 19.09 11.89 -0.50
CA ILE A 416 19.19 10.44 -0.71
C ILE A 416 17.77 9.86 -0.65
N VAL A 417 17.33 9.28 -1.75
CA VAL A 417 16.02 8.62 -1.85
C VAL A 417 16.28 7.14 -2.01
N THR A 418 15.99 6.37 -0.97
CA THR A 418 16.12 4.91 -1.01
C THR A 418 14.75 4.31 -1.25
N PHE A 419 14.66 3.34 -2.17
CA PHE A 419 13.42 2.62 -2.40
C PHE A 419 13.63 1.11 -2.19
N TRP A 420 12.83 0.52 -1.31
CA TRP A 420 12.87 -0.88 -0.93
C TRP A 420 11.80 -1.67 -1.70
N HIS A 421 12.22 -2.52 -2.66
CA HIS A 421 11.30 -3.18 -3.62
C HIS A 421 10.74 -4.51 -3.12
N ILE A 422 11.33 -5.09 -2.10
CA ILE A 422 10.81 -6.32 -1.49
C ILE A 422 9.89 -5.97 -0.31
N PRO A 423 9.15 -6.93 0.28
CA PRO A 423 8.40 -6.66 1.50
C PRO A 423 9.32 -6.20 2.63
N TRP A 424 8.76 -5.46 3.60
CA TRP A 424 9.41 -5.22 4.88
C TRP A 424 8.71 -6.06 5.95
N PRO A 425 9.42 -6.97 6.65
CA PRO A 425 8.81 -7.88 7.61
C PRO A 425 8.42 -7.13 8.89
N ASN A 426 7.58 -7.74 9.73
CA ASN A 426 7.29 -7.19 11.06
C ASN A 426 8.56 -7.13 11.95
N ALA A 427 8.52 -6.35 13.02
CA ALA A 427 9.68 -6.13 13.89
C ALA A 427 10.25 -7.45 14.43
N GLU A 428 9.41 -8.36 14.91
CA GLU A 428 9.85 -9.65 15.47
C GLU A 428 10.63 -10.51 14.47
N THR A 429 10.14 -10.61 13.22
CA THR A 429 10.83 -11.35 12.16
C THR A 429 12.12 -10.64 11.77
N PHE A 430 12.10 -9.31 11.64
CA PHE A 430 13.29 -8.53 11.35
C PHE A 430 14.38 -8.70 12.42
N GLY A 431 13.98 -8.87 13.69
CA GLY A 431 14.84 -9.11 14.84
C GLY A 431 15.72 -10.35 14.75
N ILE A 432 15.41 -11.30 13.85
CA ILE A 432 16.23 -12.49 13.58
C ILE A 432 17.60 -12.08 12.99
N CYS A 433 17.69 -10.95 12.28
CA CYS A 433 18.93 -10.50 11.68
C CYS A 433 19.95 -10.03 12.75
N PRO A 434 21.19 -10.58 12.77
CA PRO A 434 22.22 -10.14 13.71
C PRO A 434 22.61 -8.67 13.54
N TRP A 435 22.55 -8.15 12.31
CA TRP A 435 22.98 -6.80 11.93
C TRP A 435 21.81 -5.82 11.72
N ARG A 436 20.67 -6.10 12.35
CA ARG A 436 19.43 -5.29 12.24
C ARG A 436 19.65 -3.80 12.54
N GLU A 437 20.50 -3.48 13.51
CA GLU A 437 20.82 -2.09 13.90
C GLU A 437 21.66 -1.39 12.81
N GLU A 438 22.66 -2.06 12.24
CA GLU A 438 23.46 -1.54 11.11
C GLU A 438 22.58 -1.30 9.87
N ILE A 439 21.64 -2.21 9.58
CA ILE A 439 20.68 -2.07 8.48
C ILE A 439 19.75 -0.88 8.69
N ILE A 440 19.19 -0.73 9.89
CA ILE A 440 18.31 0.41 10.21
C ILE A 440 19.08 1.72 10.11
N ASP A 441 20.27 1.83 10.71
CA ASP A 441 21.10 3.04 10.60
C ASP A 441 21.45 3.36 9.14
N GLY A 442 21.86 2.33 8.39
CA GLY A 442 22.11 2.40 6.96
C GLY A 442 20.96 3.05 6.20
N LEU A 443 19.74 2.55 6.39
CA LEU A 443 18.54 3.05 5.73
C LEU A 443 18.13 4.45 6.22
N LEU A 444 18.33 4.76 7.51
CA LEU A 444 18.09 6.08 8.11
C LEU A 444 19.14 7.14 7.71
N GLY A 445 20.14 6.79 6.89
CA GLY A 445 20.95 7.78 6.15
C GLY A 445 20.18 8.48 5.02
N SER A 446 19.01 7.94 4.65
CA SER A 446 18.16 8.46 3.58
C SER A 446 17.47 9.78 3.99
N SER A 447 17.19 10.65 3.02
CA SER A 447 16.24 11.75 3.19
C SER A 447 14.79 11.26 3.06
N ILE A 448 14.57 10.31 2.14
CA ILE A 448 13.28 9.65 1.92
C ILE A 448 13.54 8.15 1.79
N LEU A 449 12.82 7.34 2.56
CA LEU A 449 12.77 5.89 2.43
C LEU A 449 11.39 5.47 1.93
N GLY A 450 11.36 4.92 0.72
CA GLY A 450 10.15 4.48 0.04
C GLY A 450 9.91 2.98 0.14
N PHE A 451 8.65 2.59 0.31
CA PHE A 451 8.19 1.20 0.25
C PHE A 451 6.99 1.06 -0.68
N HIS A 452 6.61 -0.15 -1.06
CA HIS A 452 5.41 -0.36 -1.89
C HIS A 452 4.08 -0.08 -1.19
N THR A 453 3.95 -0.45 0.10
CA THR A 453 2.67 -0.40 0.82
C THR A 453 2.82 0.35 2.14
N GLN A 454 1.72 0.92 2.63
CA GLN A 454 1.71 1.55 3.96
C GLN A 454 2.03 0.55 5.08
N ALA A 455 1.65 -0.72 4.91
CA ALA A 455 1.97 -1.76 5.88
C ALA A 455 3.49 -1.94 6.03
N HIS A 456 4.25 -1.92 4.93
CA HIS A 456 5.71 -1.99 4.97
C HIS A 456 6.32 -0.76 5.67
N CYS A 457 5.78 0.44 5.42
CA CYS A 457 6.19 1.66 6.13
C CYS A 457 5.99 1.53 7.65
N ASN A 458 4.82 1.05 8.07
CA ASN A 458 4.48 0.87 9.47
C ASN A 458 5.41 -0.16 10.12
N ASN A 459 5.61 -1.31 9.48
CA ASN A 459 6.51 -2.35 9.96
C ASN A 459 7.96 -1.85 10.10
N PHE A 460 8.43 -0.99 9.19
CA PHE A 460 9.75 -0.36 9.30
C PHE A 460 9.83 0.56 10.52
N MET A 461 8.84 1.43 10.72
CA MET A 461 8.80 2.30 11.89
C MET A 461 8.73 1.51 13.20
N ASP A 462 7.98 0.41 13.24
CA ASP A 462 7.91 -0.46 14.42
C ASP A 462 9.24 -1.20 14.66
N ALA A 463 9.96 -1.60 13.61
CA ALA A 463 11.31 -2.17 13.73
C ALA A 463 12.33 -1.13 14.24
N VAL A 464 12.24 0.12 13.76
CA VAL A 464 13.04 1.23 14.27
C VAL A 464 12.79 1.45 15.76
N ASP A 465 11.52 1.55 16.17
CA ASP A 465 11.11 1.75 17.58
C ASP A 465 11.61 0.62 18.49
N SER A 466 11.66 -0.61 17.96
CA SER A 466 12.06 -1.80 18.71
C SER A 466 13.58 -1.92 18.92
N TYR A 467 14.40 -1.45 17.96
CA TYR A 467 15.82 -1.77 17.92
C TYR A 467 16.76 -0.56 17.98
N VAL A 468 16.26 0.65 17.74
CA VAL A 468 17.11 1.86 17.67
C VAL A 468 16.46 3.00 18.44
N GLU A 469 17.22 3.59 19.38
CA GLU A 469 16.78 4.80 20.08
C GLU A 469 16.66 5.97 19.10
N SER A 470 15.42 6.32 18.76
CA SER A 470 15.10 7.34 17.77
C SER A 470 13.81 8.07 18.14
N ARG A 471 13.56 9.23 17.53
CA ARG A 471 12.28 9.94 17.71
C ARG A 471 11.43 9.76 16.46
N ILE A 472 10.35 8.99 16.58
CA ILE A 472 9.39 8.77 15.50
C ILE A 472 8.29 9.84 15.57
N ASP A 473 8.07 10.54 14.46
CA ASP A 473 6.95 11.45 14.23
C ASP A 473 5.91 10.75 13.35
N ARG A 474 4.90 10.16 14.00
CA ARG A 474 3.80 9.42 13.33
C ARG A 474 2.86 10.35 12.54
N GLU A 475 2.83 11.66 12.81
CA GLU A 475 2.00 12.59 12.05
C GLU A 475 2.63 12.90 10.69
N LYS A 476 3.97 12.98 10.64
CA LYS A 476 4.72 13.18 9.40
C LYS A 476 5.21 11.90 8.75
N ASP A 477 4.95 10.74 9.34
CA ASP A 477 5.59 9.47 9.00
C ASP A 477 7.11 9.67 8.82
N SER A 478 7.80 10.16 9.84
CA SER A 478 9.24 10.42 9.80
C SER A 478 9.97 9.90 11.03
N VAL A 479 11.24 9.57 10.84
CA VAL A 479 12.14 9.12 11.90
C VAL A 479 13.28 10.12 12.04
N PHE A 480 13.49 10.63 13.25
CA PHE A 480 14.64 11.44 13.59
C PHE A 480 15.70 10.57 14.27
N PHE A 481 16.87 10.46 13.63
CA PHE A 481 17.99 9.67 14.11
C PHE A 481 19.31 10.36 13.80
N GLY A 482 20.24 10.42 14.77
CA GLY A 482 21.54 11.08 14.57
C GLY A 482 21.46 12.58 14.21
N GLY A 483 20.35 13.27 14.54
CA GLY A 483 20.12 14.67 14.19
C GLY A 483 19.54 14.90 12.78
N GLU A 484 19.33 13.83 12.01
CA GLU A 484 18.75 13.87 10.66
C GLU A 484 17.31 13.33 10.68
N GLU A 485 16.48 13.80 9.75
CA GLU A 485 15.08 13.38 9.58
C GLU A 485 14.95 12.55 8.29
N THR A 486 14.46 11.32 8.40
CA THR A 486 14.10 10.46 7.26
C THR A 486 12.59 10.40 7.11
N LEU A 487 12.06 10.76 5.93
CA LEU A 487 10.64 10.56 5.62
C LEU A 487 10.37 9.12 5.17
N ILE A 488 9.36 8.47 5.73
CA ILE A 488 8.95 7.10 5.38
C ILE A 488 7.67 7.17 4.54
N ARG A 489 7.65 6.65 3.31
CA ARG A 489 6.52 6.85 2.39
C ARG A 489 6.16 5.63 1.54
N PRO A 490 4.87 5.36 1.31
CA PRO A 490 4.45 4.37 0.34
C PRO A 490 4.46 4.95 -1.09
N TYR A 491 5.18 4.30 -2.00
CA TYR A 491 5.09 4.50 -3.44
C TYR A 491 4.92 3.13 -4.13
N PRO A 492 3.68 2.71 -4.44
CA PRO A 492 3.45 1.45 -5.14
C PRO A 492 4.03 1.54 -6.56
N ILE A 493 5.00 0.69 -6.87
CA ILE A 493 5.59 0.63 -8.21
C ILE A 493 4.57 0.03 -9.18
N SER A 494 4.72 0.37 -10.45
CA SER A 494 3.86 -0.12 -11.51
C SER A 494 4.67 -0.31 -12.79
N ILE A 495 3.99 -0.63 -13.87
CA ILE A 495 4.58 -0.79 -15.20
C ILE A 495 4.40 0.48 -16.04
N GLU A 496 5.15 0.56 -17.13
CA GLU A 496 4.91 1.57 -18.15
C GLU A 496 3.53 1.37 -18.79
N TRP A 497 2.92 2.47 -19.24
CA TRP A 497 1.63 2.43 -19.90
C TRP A 497 1.60 3.36 -21.12
N PRO A 498 1.18 2.88 -22.31
CA PRO A 498 1.00 1.45 -22.63
C PRO A 498 2.33 0.68 -22.59
N PRO A 499 2.34 -0.65 -22.35
CA PRO A 499 3.56 -1.45 -22.41
C PRO A 499 4.18 -1.46 -23.81
N THR A 500 5.49 -1.24 -23.94
CA THR A 500 6.17 -1.32 -25.25
C THR A 500 6.09 -2.71 -25.86
N ALA A 501 6.04 -3.76 -25.02
CA ALA A 501 5.85 -5.15 -25.47
C ALA A 501 4.49 -5.42 -26.15
N MET A 502 3.54 -4.47 -26.10
CA MET A 502 2.28 -4.52 -26.85
C MET A 502 2.42 -4.03 -28.30
N GLU A 503 3.49 -3.29 -28.63
CA GLU A 503 3.70 -2.81 -29.99
C GLU A 503 3.91 -3.99 -30.96
N GLY A 504 3.12 -4.02 -32.04
CA GLY A 504 3.19 -5.10 -33.03
C GLY A 504 2.59 -6.44 -32.59
N GLN A 505 2.00 -6.53 -31.39
CA GLN A 505 1.30 -7.74 -30.94
C GLN A 505 0.10 -8.05 -31.82
N LYS A 506 -0.14 -9.36 -32.03
CA LYS A 506 -1.30 -9.84 -32.79
C LYS A 506 -2.60 -9.67 -31.97
N PRO A 507 -3.78 -9.69 -32.61
CA PRO A 507 -5.06 -9.74 -31.89
C PRO A 507 -5.14 -10.93 -30.93
N VAL A 508 -5.86 -10.77 -29.81
CA VAL A 508 -5.98 -11.79 -28.76
C VAL A 508 -6.33 -13.18 -29.30
N GLU A 509 -7.33 -13.28 -30.18
CA GLU A 509 -7.75 -14.57 -30.75
C GLU A 509 -6.65 -15.24 -31.58
N GLU A 510 -5.84 -14.45 -32.28
CA GLU A 510 -4.74 -14.96 -33.09
C GLU A 510 -3.57 -15.42 -32.21
N CYS A 511 -3.21 -14.65 -31.17
CA CYS A 511 -2.25 -15.11 -30.16
C CYS A 511 -2.71 -16.43 -29.53
N ARG A 512 -4.00 -16.53 -29.16
CA ARG A 512 -4.58 -17.75 -28.59
C ARG A 512 -4.47 -18.94 -29.54
N ARG A 513 -4.82 -18.77 -30.81
CA ARG A 513 -4.68 -19.81 -31.85
C ARG A 513 -3.23 -20.27 -31.99
N ILE A 514 -2.28 -19.34 -32.10
CA ILE A 514 -0.84 -19.63 -32.23
C ILE A 514 -0.32 -20.39 -31.01
N VAL A 515 -0.69 -19.96 -29.80
CA VAL A 515 -0.25 -20.63 -28.57
C VAL A 515 -0.82 -22.04 -28.46
N ARG A 516 -2.10 -22.25 -28.83
CA ARG A 516 -2.71 -23.58 -28.88
C ARG A 516 -1.97 -24.49 -29.86
N GLU A 517 -1.73 -24.03 -31.08
CA GLU A 517 -0.98 -24.79 -32.09
C GLU A 517 0.44 -25.13 -31.64
N ARG A 518 1.17 -24.12 -31.11
CA ARG A 518 2.56 -24.27 -30.66
C ARG A 518 2.70 -25.28 -29.52
N LEU A 519 1.69 -25.37 -28.64
CA LEU A 519 1.72 -26.25 -27.46
C LEU A 519 0.90 -27.53 -27.63
N GLY A 520 0.32 -27.77 -28.82
CA GLY A 520 -0.48 -28.95 -29.12
C GLY A 520 -1.81 -29.02 -28.34
N LEU A 521 -2.41 -27.87 -28.04
CA LEU A 521 -3.67 -27.77 -27.31
C LEU A 521 -4.87 -27.78 -28.28
N SER A 522 -5.99 -28.37 -27.85
CA SER A 522 -7.22 -28.40 -28.65
C SER A 522 -7.77 -26.98 -28.92
N PRO A 523 -8.44 -26.74 -30.07
CA PRO A 523 -8.94 -25.41 -30.45
C PRO A 523 -9.84 -24.74 -29.42
N ASP A 524 -10.64 -25.51 -28.68
CA ASP A 524 -11.61 -24.98 -27.69
C ASP A 524 -11.08 -25.02 -26.24
N MET A 525 -9.84 -25.46 -26.04
CA MET A 525 -9.26 -25.61 -24.70
C MET A 525 -9.01 -24.25 -24.05
N ARG A 526 -9.46 -24.10 -22.80
CA ARG A 526 -9.17 -22.94 -21.96
C ARG A 526 -7.70 -22.93 -21.53
N ILE A 527 -7.11 -21.74 -21.48
CA ILE A 527 -5.70 -21.55 -21.14
C ILE A 527 -5.58 -20.75 -19.85
N GLY A 528 -4.94 -21.32 -18.85
CA GLY A 528 -4.43 -20.58 -17.69
C GLY A 528 -2.93 -20.31 -17.85
N VAL A 529 -2.45 -19.17 -17.36
CA VAL A 529 -1.01 -18.87 -17.33
C VAL A 529 -0.53 -18.47 -15.94
N GLY A 530 0.67 -18.93 -15.58
CA GLY A 530 1.44 -18.38 -14.47
C GLY A 530 2.85 -18.11 -14.95
N ILE A 531 3.31 -16.87 -14.86
CA ILE A 531 4.60 -16.43 -15.41
C ILE A 531 5.43 -15.85 -14.27
N GLU A 532 6.47 -16.55 -13.85
CA GLU A 532 7.32 -16.11 -12.74
C GLU A 532 8.78 -16.54 -12.95
N ARG A 533 9.66 -16.13 -12.05
CA ARG A 533 10.98 -16.76 -11.92
C ARG A 533 10.87 -17.98 -11.01
N PHE A 534 11.76 -18.96 -11.13
CA PHE A 534 11.89 -20.05 -10.14
C PHE A 534 12.38 -19.48 -8.81
N ASP A 535 11.47 -18.95 -8.00
CA ASP A 535 11.73 -18.35 -6.71
C ASP A 535 10.66 -18.84 -5.74
N TYR A 536 11.08 -19.29 -4.56
CA TYR A 536 10.19 -19.93 -3.59
C TYR A 536 9.11 -18.98 -3.06
N THR A 537 9.28 -17.68 -3.23
CA THR A 537 8.29 -16.66 -2.88
C THR A 537 7.06 -16.68 -3.78
N LYS A 538 7.14 -17.33 -4.95
CA LYS A 538 6.14 -17.24 -6.02
C LYS A 538 5.00 -18.26 -5.95
N GLY A 539 5.06 -19.19 -4.99
CA GLY A 539 4.01 -20.19 -4.77
C GLY A 539 3.74 -21.04 -6.02
N ILE A 540 4.80 -21.48 -6.72
CA ILE A 540 4.68 -22.29 -7.94
C ILE A 540 4.08 -23.65 -7.62
N LEU A 541 4.53 -24.28 -6.52
CA LEU A 541 4.00 -25.58 -6.08
C LEU A 541 2.54 -25.46 -5.64
N ASP A 542 2.21 -24.44 -4.84
CA ASP A 542 0.84 -24.17 -4.39
C ASP A 542 -0.11 -23.95 -5.58
N ARG A 543 0.38 -23.28 -6.62
CA ARG A 543 -0.36 -23.09 -7.88
C ARG A 543 -0.68 -24.42 -8.55
N MET A 544 0.32 -25.29 -8.70
CA MET A 544 0.15 -26.62 -9.29
C MET A 544 -0.81 -27.47 -8.47
N GLN A 545 -0.72 -27.41 -7.13
CA GLN A 545 -1.67 -28.08 -6.23
C GLN A 545 -3.11 -27.55 -6.37
N ALA A 546 -3.30 -26.26 -6.66
CA ALA A 546 -4.64 -25.75 -6.95
C ALA A 546 -5.18 -26.19 -8.32
N ILE A 547 -4.31 -26.36 -9.32
CA ILE A 547 -4.70 -27.00 -10.59
C ILE A 547 -5.13 -28.44 -10.32
N ASP A 548 -4.38 -29.18 -9.51
CA ASP A 548 -4.74 -30.53 -9.09
C ASP A 548 -6.09 -30.57 -8.37
N ALA A 549 -6.31 -29.68 -7.38
CA ALA A 549 -7.58 -29.57 -6.66
C ALA A 549 -8.76 -29.27 -7.61
N LEU A 550 -8.59 -28.33 -8.55
CA LEU A 550 -9.58 -28.04 -9.58
C LEU A 550 -9.97 -29.29 -10.38
N LEU A 551 -8.98 -30.04 -10.87
CA LEU A 551 -9.23 -31.19 -11.74
C LEU A 551 -9.87 -32.36 -10.98
N ASN A 552 -9.61 -32.49 -9.68
CA ASN A 552 -10.29 -33.47 -8.82
C ASN A 552 -11.76 -33.10 -8.55
N GLU A 553 -12.06 -31.82 -8.34
CA GLU A 553 -13.39 -31.36 -7.93
C GLU A 553 -14.32 -31.04 -9.09
N HIS A 554 -13.75 -30.64 -10.22
CA HIS A 554 -14.46 -30.25 -11.45
C HIS A 554 -13.91 -31.05 -12.64
N PRO A 555 -14.22 -32.37 -12.73
CA PRO A 555 -13.69 -33.25 -13.77
C PRO A 555 -14.07 -32.84 -15.20
N GLU A 556 -15.07 -31.96 -15.38
CA GLU A 556 -15.40 -31.37 -16.67
C GLU A 556 -14.24 -30.59 -17.31
N TRP A 557 -13.24 -30.18 -16.52
CA TRP A 557 -12.05 -29.49 -17.02
C TRP A 557 -10.98 -30.45 -17.58
N HIS A 558 -11.12 -31.76 -17.35
CA HIS A 558 -10.25 -32.77 -17.98
C HIS A 558 -10.33 -32.67 -19.52
N GLY A 559 -9.20 -32.39 -20.16
CA GLY A 559 -9.11 -32.21 -21.62
C GLY A 559 -9.70 -30.89 -22.15
N ASN A 560 -10.27 -30.05 -21.28
CA ASN A 560 -10.88 -28.76 -21.63
C ASN A 560 -10.11 -27.56 -21.07
N PHE A 561 -9.15 -27.78 -20.17
CA PHE A 561 -8.28 -26.74 -19.61
C PHE A 561 -6.82 -27.17 -19.60
N ALA A 562 -5.91 -26.26 -19.95
CA ALA A 562 -4.47 -26.44 -19.77
C ALA A 562 -3.86 -25.21 -19.09
N PHE A 563 -2.96 -25.47 -18.15
CA PHE A 563 -2.21 -24.48 -17.41
C PHE A 563 -0.77 -24.39 -17.91
N ILE A 564 -0.36 -23.21 -18.38
CA ILE A 564 1.00 -22.95 -18.86
C ILE A 564 1.77 -22.24 -17.74
N GLN A 565 2.73 -22.96 -17.14
CA GLN A 565 3.65 -22.41 -16.16
C GLN A 565 4.94 -21.99 -16.86
N VAL A 566 5.16 -20.69 -17.02
CA VAL A 566 6.48 -20.16 -17.44
C VAL A 566 7.29 -19.88 -16.19
N ALA A 567 8.48 -20.47 -16.12
CA ALA A 567 9.38 -20.30 -14.99
C ALA A 567 10.82 -20.11 -15.48
N ALA A 568 11.34 -18.88 -15.37
CA ALA A 568 12.73 -18.60 -15.74
C ALA A 568 13.69 -19.07 -14.64
N PRO A 569 14.73 -19.87 -14.97
CA PRO A 569 15.78 -20.22 -14.01
C PRO A 569 16.44 -18.96 -13.42
N THR A 570 16.70 -18.97 -12.12
CA THR A 570 17.35 -17.85 -11.43
C THR A 570 18.16 -18.37 -10.25
N ARG A 571 19.28 -17.70 -9.95
CA ARG A 571 20.13 -17.98 -8.76
C ARG A 571 20.44 -19.47 -8.56
N SER A 572 20.70 -20.20 -9.64
CA SER A 572 20.87 -21.67 -9.65
C SER A 572 22.01 -22.19 -8.77
N LYS A 573 22.96 -21.35 -8.36
CA LYS A 573 23.97 -21.72 -7.35
C LYS A 573 23.35 -22.12 -6.00
N LEU A 574 22.21 -21.53 -5.65
CA LEU A 574 21.56 -21.73 -4.35
C LEU A 574 20.71 -23.02 -4.33
N SER A 575 20.84 -23.82 -3.27
CA SER A 575 20.17 -25.14 -3.15
C SER A 575 18.65 -25.02 -3.18
N ASN A 576 18.07 -24.07 -2.46
CA ASN A 576 16.61 -23.91 -2.36
C ASN A 576 15.96 -23.62 -3.73
N TYR A 577 16.68 -22.95 -4.62
CA TYR A 577 16.21 -22.63 -5.96
C TYR A 577 16.25 -23.85 -6.89
N ARG A 578 17.31 -24.66 -6.80
CA ARG A 578 17.41 -25.93 -7.53
C ARG A 578 16.37 -26.95 -7.05
N GLN A 579 16.22 -27.09 -5.74
CA GLN A 579 15.24 -27.99 -5.14
C GLN A 579 13.82 -27.62 -5.55
N LEU A 580 13.45 -26.33 -5.51
CA LEU A 580 12.15 -25.87 -5.98
C LEU A 580 11.87 -26.26 -7.44
N GLN A 581 12.88 -26.14 -8.31
CA GLN A 581 12.74 -26.52 -9.72
C GLN A 581 12.51 -28.04 -9.85
N GLU A 582 13.32 -28.86 -9.19
CA GLU A 582 13.18 -30.31 -9.18
C GLU A 582 11.81 -30.77 -8.66
N GLU A 583 11.34 -30.16 -7.57
CA GLU A 583 10.02 -30.42 -6.98
C GLU A 583 8.89 -29.99 -7.92
N ALA A 584 8.99 -28.84 -8.57
CA ALA A 584 7.98 -28.36 -9.51
C ALA A 584 7.91 -29.25 -10.77
N GLU A 585 9.05 -29.70 -11.28
CA GLU A 585 9.10 -30.66 -12.40
C GLU A 585 8.49 -32.01 -12.00
N ALA A 586 8.78 -32.52 -10.80
CA ALA A 586 8.22 -33.76 -10.30
C ALA A 586 6.70 -33.66 -10.08
N LEU A 587 6.22 -32.58 -9.48
CA LEU A 587 4.80 -32.35 -9.24
C LEU A 587 4.02 -32.17 -10.55
N ALA A 588 4.57 -31.44 -11.52
CA ALA A 588 3.95 -31.29 -12.83
C ALA A 588 3.82 -32.64 -13.56
N ARG A 589 4.85 -33.50 -13.48
CA ARG A 589 4.80 -34.87 -14.04
C ARG A 589 3.72 -35.70 -13.36
N ASP A 590 3.68 -35.73 -12.03
CA ASP A 590 2.68 -36.48 -11.26
C ASP A 590 1.24 -36.05 -11.62
N ILE A 591 0.96 -34.75 -11.65
CA ILE A 591 -0.36 -34.22 -12.02
C ILE A 591 -0.69 -34.60 -13.48
N ASN A 592 0.27 -34.45 -14.40
CA ASN A 592 0.07 -34.80 -15.80
C ASN A 592 -0.20 -36.30 -16.00
N GLU A 593 0.44 -37.18 -15.22
CA GLU A 593 0.20 -38.62 -15.25
C GLU A 593 -1.19 -38.98 -14.72
N ARG A 594 -1.66 -38.29 -13.67
CA ARG A 594 -2.98 -38.54 -13.05
C ARG A 594 -4.16 -37.99 -13.85
N HIS A 595 -4.02 -36.78 -14.40
CA HIS A 595 -5.12 -36.04 -15.03
C HIS A 595 -4.98 -35.88 -16.55
N GLY A 596 -3.81 -36.20 -17.12
CA GLY A 596 -3.58 -36.18 -18.56
C GLY A 596 -4.04 -37.46 -19.28
N GLY A 597 -3.67 -37.57 -20.56
CA GLY A 597 -3.96 -38.75 -21.39
C GLY A 597 -4.22 -38.39 -22.86
N ASN A 598 -4.05 -39.34 -23.78
CA ASN A 598 -4.27 -39.13 -25.23
C ASN A 598 -3.50 -37.93 -25.84
N GLY A 599 -2.31 -37.63 -25.33
CA GLY A 599 -1.49 -36.49 -25.77
C GLY A 599 -1.84 -35.15 -25.10
N TYR A 600 -2.84 -35.13 -24.21
CA TYR A 600 -3.17 -33.97 -23.36
C TYR A 600 -2.38 -33.99 -22.05
N GLU A 601 -1.81 -32.83 -21.72
CA GLU A 601 -1.14 -32.56 -20.44
C GLU A 601 -1.78 -31.33 -19.81
N PRO A 602 -2.38 -31.44 -18.61
CA PRO A 602 -3.01 -30.30 -17.92
C PRO A 602 -2.01 -29.22 -17.52
N ILE A 603 -0.73 -29.55 -17.31
CA ILE A 603 0.32 -28.59 -16.95
C ILE A 603 1.44 -28.62 -18.00
N LYS A 604 1.62 -27.48 -18.69
CA LYS A 604 2.76 -27.22 -19.58
C LYS A 604 3.81 -26.38 -18.84
N LEU A 605 4.86 -27.02 -18.34
CA LEU A 605 5.95 -26.35 -17.63
C LEU A 605 7.05 -25.92 -18.62
N LEU A 606 7.25 -24.61 -18.77
CA LEU A 606 8.21 -24.00 -19.70
C LEU A 606 9.38 -23.36 -18.93
N ILE A 607 10.47 -24.11 -18.80
CA ILE A 607 11.65 -23.74 -18.02
C ILE A 607 12.69 -23.02 -18.88
N ARG A 608 12.42 -21.76 -19.22
CA ARG A 608 13.37 -20.91 -19.95
C ARG A 608 13.05 -19.43 -19.77
N HIS A 609 14.04 -18.58 -20.06
CA HIS A 609 13.78 -17.15 -20.23
C HIS A 609 12.86 -16.94 -21.44
N HIS A 610 11.85 -16.10 -21.26
CA HIS A 610 10.96 -15.64 -22.32
C HIS A 610 11.13 -14.12 -22.40
N GLU A 611 11.32 -13.64 -23.62
CA GLU A 611 11.40 -12.22 -23.91
C GLU A 611 10.04 -11.54 -23.67
N PRO A 612 9.98 -10.22 -23.43
CA PRO A 612 8.74 -9.51 -23.12
C PRO A 612 7.62 -9.73 -24.14
N ASP A 613 7.95 -9.77 -25.44
CA ASP A 613 6.98 -10.03 -26.52
C ASP A 613 6.34 -11.42 -26.41
N GLN A 614 7.12 -12.45 -26.05
CA GLN A 614 6.65 -13.82 -25.83
C GLN A 614 5.76 -13.91 -24.59
N VAL A 615 6.10 -13.18 -23.52
CA VAL A 615 5.29 -13.10 -22.30
C VAL A 615 3.93 -12.45 -22.58
N PHE A 616 3.91 -11.34 -23.32
CA PHE A 616 2.67 -10.67 -23.69
C PHE A 616 1.81 -11.48 -24.67
N GLU A 617 2.42 -12.25 -25.58
CA GLU A 617 1.68 -13.22 -26.42
C GLU A 617 0.94 -14.26 -25.56
N LEU A 618 1.60 -14.79 -24.52
CA LEU A 618 0.99 -15.73 -23.57
C LEU A 618 -0.14 -15.10 -22.75
N PHE A 619 0.06 -13.87 -22.24
CA PHE A 619 -1.01 -13.16 -21.53
C PHE A 619 -2.25 -12.93 -22.39
N ARG A 620 -2.05 -12.56 -23.67
CA ARG A 620 -3.14 -12.37 -24.64
C ARG A 620 -3.85 -13.69 -24.96
N ALA A 621 -3.10 -14.77 -25.08
CA ALA A 621 -3.68 -16.09 -25.32
C ALA A 621 -4.53 -16.62 -24.15
N ALA A 622 -4.17 -16.29 -22.92
CA ALA A 622 -4.77 -16.85 -21.72
C ALA A 622 -6.23 -16.45 -21.50
N ASP A 623 -7.04 -17.36 -20.96
CA ASP A 623 -8.36 -17.07 -20.38
C ASP A 623 -8.23 -16.59 -18.93
N LEU A 624 -7.21 -17.04 -18.20
CA LEU A 624 -6.92 -16.58 -16.84
C LEU A 624 -5.43 -16.51 -16.55
N CYS A 625 -5.05 -15.64 -15.62
CA CYS A 625 -3.68 -15.55 -15.09
C CYS A 625 -3.68 -15.79 -13.58
N ILE A 626 -2.76 -16.62 -13.10
CA ILE A 626 -2.63 -16.94 -11.67
C ILE A 626 -1.31 -16.38 -11.14
N VAL A 627 -1.43 -15.45 -10.20
CA VAL A 627 -0.33 -14.85 -9.46
C VAL A 627 -0.47 -15.22 -7.99
N SER A 628 0.12 -16.35 -7.62
CA SER A 628 -0.04 -17.01 -6.32
C SER A 628 1.14 -16.78 -5.34
N SER A 629 1.82 -15.63 -5.42
CA SER A 629 2.97 -15.37 -4.55
C SER A 629 2.64 -15.58 -3.06
N LEU A 630 3.50 -16.31 -2.36
CA LEU A 630 3.41 -16.53 -0.91
C LEU A 630 3.69 -15.27 -0.11
N HIS A 631 4.57 -14.41 -0.64
CA HIS A 631 4.82 -13.05 -0.15
C HIS A 631 5.53 -12.28 -1.26
N ASP A 632 5.02 -11.10 -1.65
CA ASP A 632 5.60 -10.31 -2.74
C ASP A 632 5.45 -8.81 -2.49
N GLY A 633 6.51 -8.04 -2.74
CA GLY A 633 6.51 -6.60 -2.51
C GLY A 633 5.43 -5.88 -3.32
N MET A 634 5.24 -6.31 -4.58
CA MET A 634 4.20 -5.78 -5.47
C MET A 634 3.66 -6.86 -6.42
N ASN A 635 4.54 -7.55 -7.16
CA ASN A 635 4.22 -8.38 -8.34
C ASN A 635 3.74 -7.57 -9.57
N LEU A 636 4.64 -7.38 -10.54
CA LEU A 636 4.35 -6.66 -11.78
C LEU A 636 3.69 -7.52 -12.86
N VAL A 637 3.87 -8.85 -12.82
CA VAL A 637 3.23 -9.82 -13.74
C VAL A 637 1.72 -9.66 -13.71
N ALA A 638 1.14 -9.45 -12.53
CA ALA A 638 -0.28 -9.15 -12.38
C ALA A 638 -0.72 -7.91 -13.19
N LYS A 639 0.08 -6.84 -13.14
CA LYS A 639 -0.19 -5.58 -13.86
C LYS A 639 0.06 -5.72 -15.37
N GLU A 640 1.07 -6.49 -15.76
CA GLU A 640 1.38 -6.78 -17.17
C GLU A 640 0.25 -7.60 -17.83
N PHE A 641 -0.28 -8.62 -17.14
CA PHE A 641 -1.45 -9.36 -17.63
C PHE A 641 -2.64 -8.43 -17.86
N VAL A 642 -2.97 -7.59 -16.87
CA VAL A 642 -4.07 -6.61 -16.98
C VAL A 642 -3.85 -5.66 -18.17
N ALA A 643 -2.62 -5.17 -18.35
CA ALA A 643 -2.27 -4.29 -19.45
C ALA A 643 -2.31 -4.97 -20.82
N ALA A 644 -2.00 -6.27 -20.89
CA ALA A 644 -2.01 -7.05 -22.12
C ALA A 644 -3.43 -7.33 -22.65
N ARG A 645 -4.47 -7.28 -21.81
CA ARG A 645 -5.87 -7.57 -22.14
C ARG A 645 -6.65 -6.35 -22.61
N ASP A 646 -6.27 -5.82 -23.78
CA ASP A 646 -6.97 -4.72 -24.46
C ASP A 646 -8.37 -5.07 -24.98
N ASP A 647 -8.69 -6.36 -25.03
CA ASP A 647 -10.03 -6.90 -25.28
C ASP A 647 -10.95 -6.88 -24.05
N GLU A 648 -10.43 -6.38 -22.93
CA GLU A 648 -11.07 -6.32 -21.61
C GLU A 648 -11.56 -7.69 -21.12
N GLN A 649 -11.01 -8.80 -21.60
CA GLN A 649 -11.44 -10.13 -21.16
C GLN A 649 -10.34 -10.85 -20.38
N GLY A 650 -10.69 -12.01 -19.85
CA GLY A 650 -9.84 -12.82 -18.99
C GLY A 650 -9.91 -12.44 -17.53
N VAL A 651 -9.43 -13.35 -16.68
CA VAL A 651 -9.55 -13.23 -15.23
C VAL A 651 -8.19 -13.29 -14.55
N LEU A 652 -7.90 -12.31 -13.70
CA LEU A 652 -6.72 -12.33 -12.83
C LEU A 652 -7.08 -12.98 -11.50
N ILE A 653 -6.37 -14.03 -11.12
CA ILE A 653 -6.37 -14.64 -9.79
C ILE A 653 -5.10 -14.17 -9.09
N LEU A 654 -5.24 -13.50 -7.95
CA LEU A 654 -4.15 -12.77 -7.31
C LEU A 654 -4.06 -13.09 -5.81
N SER A 655 -2.86 -13.40 -5.35
CA SER A 655 -2.58 -13.63 -3.95
C SER A 655 -2.83 -12.38 -3.11
N ALA A 656 -3.50 -12.54 -1.97
CA ALA A 656 -3.64 -11.51 -0.94
C ALA A 656 -2.29 -11.05 -0.34
N PHE A 657 -1.22 -11.84 -0.55
CA PHE A 657 0.14 -11.56 -0.06
C PHE A 657 1.04 -10.88 -1.10
N ALA A 658 0.50 -10.53 -2.26
CA ALA A 658 1.18 -9.66 -3.23
C ALA A 658 0.74 -8.20 -3.04
N GLY A 659 1.68 -7.25 -3.04
CA GLY A 659 1.36 -5.82 -2.93
C GLY A 659 0.36 -5.32 -3.97
N ALA A 660 0.33 -5.90 -5.17
CA ALA A 660 -0.61 -5.55 -6.23
C ALA A 660 -2.08 -5.80 -5.84
N SER A 661 -2.36 -6.72 -4.91
CA SER A 661 -3.72 -6.98 -4.40
C SER A 661 -4.36 -5.76 -3.73
N ARG A 662 -3.55 -4.79 -3.29
CA ARG A 662 -4.01 -3.52 -2.72
C ARG A 662 -4.51 -2.53 -3.78
N GLU A 663 -4.08 -2.71 -5.03
CA GLU A 663 -4.46 -1.84 -6.14
C GLU A 663 -5.41 -2.51 -7.12
N LEU A 664 -5.34 -3.84 -7.29
CA LEU A 664 -6.14 -4.63 -8.23
C LEU A 664 -7.25 -5.39 -7.48
N SER A 665 -8.17 -4.66 -6.84
CA SER A 665 -9.24 -5.22 -6.01
C SER A 665 -10.26 -6.07 -6.77
N GLU A 666 -10.36 -5.87 -8.08
CA GLU A 666 -11.31 -6.56 -8.94
C GLU A 666 -10.81 -7.93 -9.41
N ALA A 667 -9.56 -8.28 -9.11
CA ALA A 667 -9.03 -9.63 -9.24
C ALA A 667 -9.76 -10.61 -8.30
N LEU A 668 -9.69 -11.91 -8.61
CA LEU A 668 -10.07 -12.95 -7.65
C LEU A 668 -8.97 -13.10 -6.61
N ILE A 669 -9.14 -12.43 -5.47
CA ILE A 669 -8.17 -12.45 -4.38
C ILE A 669 -8.21 -13.82 -3.67
N VAL A 670 -7.06 -14.49 -3.61
CA VAL A 670 -6.92 -15.82 -3.03
C VAL A 670 -5.86 -15.88 -1.93
N ASN A 671 -6.00 -16.85 -1.04
CA ASN A 671 -4.93 -17.26 -0.16
C ASN A 671 -4.21 -18.46 -0.81
N PRO A 672 -2.94 -18.33 -1.27
CA PRO A 672 -2.23 -19.41 -1.96
C PRO A 672 -2.01 -20.64 -1.07
N TYR A 673 -2.04 -20.51 0.25
CA TYR A 673 -1.92 -21.64 1.18
C TYR A 673 -3.18 -22.53 1.24
N ASN A 674 -4.26 -22.15 0.54
CA ASN A 674 -5.48 -22.94 0.44
C ASN A 674 -5.70 -23.38 -1.01
N ALA A 675 -5.09 -24.52 -1.37
CA ALA A 675 -5.16 -25.07 -2.73
C ALA A 675 -6.60 -25.33 -3.19
N HIS A 676 -7.47 -25.82 -2.30
CA HIS A 676 -8.90 -26.05 -2.60
C HIS A 676 -9.62 -24.75 -2.95
N ALA A 677 -9.53 -23.72 -2.10
CA ALA A 677 -10.17 -22.43 -2.38
C ALA A 677 -9.60 -21.75 -3.63
N MET A 678 -8.32 -21.95 -3.92
CA MET A 678 -7.72 -21.48 -5.16
C MET A 678 -8.22 -22.28 -6.37
N GLY A 679 -8.42 -23.60 -6.25
CA GLY A 679 -9.11 -24.44 -7.23
C GLY A 679 -10.51 -23.94 -7.57
N GLU A 680 -11.32 -23.64 -6.54
CA GLU A 680 -12.64 -23.02 -6.71
C GLU A 680 -12.57 -21.64 -7.39
N ALA A 681 -11.56 -20.83 -7.05
CA ALA A 681 -11.35 -19.55 -7.73
C ALA A 681 -10.98 -19.72 -9.20
N ILE A 682 -10.21 -20.76 -9.55
CA ILE A 682 -9.91 -21.12 -10.94
C ILE A 682 -11.18 -21.57 -11.67
N ASN A 683 -12.01 -22.42 -11.06
CA ASN A 683 -13.28 -22.82 -11.65
C ASN A 683 -14.20 -21.60 -11.89
N ARG A 684 -14.28 -20.70 -10.92
CA ARG A 684 -15.02 -19.44 -11.08
C ARG A 684 -14.46 -18.57 -12.21
N ALA A 685 -13.14 -18.48 -12.34
CA ALA A 685 -12.51 -17.74 -13.44
C ALA A 685 -12.86 -18.34 -14.81
N LEU A 686 -12.84 -19.67 -14.94
CA LEU A 686 -13.14 -20.38 -16.17
C LEU A 686 -14.61 -20.30 -16.58
N THR A 687 -15.52 -20.20 -15.61
CA THR A 687 -16.97 -20.09 -15.82
C THR A 687 -17.50 -18.65 -15.80
N MET A 688 -16.64 -17.66 -15.56
CA MET A 688 -17.01 -16.25 -15.46
C MET A 688 -17.59 -15.74 -16.78
N GLN A 689 -18.75 -15.08 -16.72
CA GLN A 689 -19.40 -14.52 -17.91
C GLN A 689 -18.65 -13.29 -18.44
N GLN A 690 -18.59 -13.14 -19.77
CA GLN A 690 -17.85 -12.05 -20.41
C GLN A 690 -18.18 -10.63 -19.89
N PRO A 691 -19.45 -10.27 -19.58
CA PRO A 691 -19.75 -8.96 -19.01
C PRO A 691 -19.06 -8.72 -17.65
N GLU A 692 -18.97 -9.73 -16.79
CA GLU A 692 -18.25 -9.62 -15.51
C GLU A 692 -16.75 -9.50 -15.74
N GLN A 693 -16.19 -10.28 -16.68
CA GLN A 693 -14.76 -10.19 -17.03
C GLN A 693 -14.39 -8.78 -17.50
N ARG A 694 -15.22 -8.19 -18.38
CA ARG A 694 -15.04 -6.83 -18.92
C ARG A 694 -15.05 -5.76 -17.86
N GLU A 695 -16.03 -5.80 -16.97
CA GLU A 695 -16.10 -4.82 -15.89
C GLU A 695 -14.87 -4.88 -14.99
N ARG A 696 -14.48 -6.09 -14.55
CA ARG A 696 -13.28 -6.28 -13.70
C ARG A 696 -12.01 -5.82 -14.40
N MET A 697 -11.81 -6.27 -15.65
CA MET A 697 -10.60 -5.98 -16.39
C MET A 697 -10.46 -4.50 -16.70
N ARG A 698 -11.56 -3.83 -17.09
CA ARG A 698 -11.57 -2.39 -17.36
C ARG A 698 -11.14 -1.58 -16.13
N LEU A 699 -11.73 -1.86 -14.96
CA LEU A 699 -11.38 -1.17 -13.71
C LEU A 699 -9.90 -1.37 -13.34
N MET A 700 -9.39 -2.59 -13.46
CA MET A 700 -7.97 -2.87 -13.22
C MET A 700 -7.06 -2.17 -14.24
N ARG A 701 -7.46 -2.12 -15.52
CA ARG A 701 -6.71 -1.42 -16.57
C ARG A 701 -6.65 0.08 -16.33
N ASP A 702 -7.76 0.70 -15.94
CA ASP A 702 -7.82 2.12 -15.60
C ASP A 702 -6.89 2.42 -14.41
N GLN A 703 -6.90 1.56 -13.39
CA GLN A 703 -5.97 1.67 -12.25
C GLN A 703 -4.49 1.59 -12.68
N VAL A 704 -4.11 0.61 -13.50
CA VAL A 704 -2.72 0.47 -13.97
C VAL A 704 -2.31 1.64 -14.87
N LYS A 705 -3.21 2.11 -15.72
CA LYS A 705 -3.02 3.28 -16.59
C LYS A 705 -2.76 4.54 -15.79
N GLU A 706 -3.61 4.85 -14.82
CA GLU A 706 -3.50 6.06 -13.99
C GLU A 706 -2.32 5.98 -13.02
N ARG A 707 -2.06 4.79 -12.48
CA ARG A 707 -0.97 4.53 -11.51
C ARG A 707 0.17 3.77 -12.16
N ASN A 708 0.68 4.31 -13.26
CA ASN A 708 1.81 3.73 -13.98
C ASN A 708 3.17 4.09 -13.35
N VAL A 709 4.23 3.54 -13.92
CA VAL A 709 5.61 3.70 -13.44
C VAL A 709 6.11 5.14 -13.46
N TYR A 710 5.65 5.95 -14.42
CA TYR A 710 6.03 7.35 -14.54
C TYR A 710 5.48 8.17 -13.38
N ARG A 711 4.25 7.87 -12.94
CA ARG A 711 3.66 8.45 -11.72
C ARG A 711 4.46 8.06 -10.47
N TRP A 712 4.85 6.79 -10.35
CA TRP A 712 5.68 6.30 -9.24
C TRP A 712 7.00 7.08 -9.14
N ALA A 713 7.74 7.17 -10.25
CA ALA A 713 9.00 7.91 -10.31
C ALA A 713 8.79 9.42 -10.03
N GLY A 714 7.77 10.02 -10.66
CA GLY A 714 7.43 11.42 -10.49
C GLY A 714 7.13 11.76 -9.03
N GLN A 715 6.32 10.96 -8.33
CA GLN A 715 5.99 11.22 -6.92
C GLN A 715 7.22 11.26 -6.01
N MET A 716 8.15 10.31 -6.17
CA MET A 716 9.37 10.27 -5.36
C MET A 716 10.28 11.48 -5.63
N LEU A 717 10.49 11.81 -6.90
CA LEU A 717 11.39 12.89 -7.31
C LEU A 717 10.84 14.28 -6.96
N LEU A 718 9.52 14.46 -7.08
CA LEU A 718 8.86 15.68 -6.64
C LEU A 718 8.88 15.84 -5.12
N ALA A 719 8.74 14.74 -4.38
CA ALA A 719 8.94 14.75 -2.93
C ALA A 719 10.37 15.16 -2.57
N ALA A 720 11.37 14.63 -3.27
CA ALA A 720 12.77 15.00 -3.11
C ALA A 720 13.01 16.49 -3.42
N SER A 721 12.44 17.02 -4.51
CA SER A 721 12.54 18.46 -4.86
C SER A 721 11.94 19.35 -3.76
N ARG A 722 10.73 19.03 -3.27
CA ARG A 722 10.07 19.77 -2.19
C ARG A 722 10.92 19.78 -0.91
N LEU A 723 11.50 18.63 -0.55
CA LEU A 723 12.37 18.51 0.62
C LEU A 723 13.62 19.38 0.48
N ARG A 724 14.25 19.43 -0.70
CA ARG A 724 15.38 20.32 -0.99
C ARG A 724 15.01 21.79 -0.84
N LYS A 725 13.88 22.22 -1.42
CA LYS A 725 13.39 23.61 -1.30
C LYS A 725 13.19 24.00 0.16
N GLN A 726 12.59 23.12 0.96
CA GLN A 726 12.42 23.34 2.40
C GLN A 726 13.75 23.41 3.16
N GLN A 727 14.69 22.50 2.89
CA GLN A 727 16.01 22.51 3.51
C GLN A 727 16.80 23.78 3.15
N ARG A 728 16.72 24.26 1.91
CA ARG A 728 17.33 25.52 1.46
C ARG A 728 16.77 26.70 2.24
N ILE A 729 15.45 26.81 2.40
CA ILE A 729 14.82 27.86 3.23
C ILE A 729 15.31 27.80 4.67
N ARG A 730 15.28 26.61 5.29
CA ARG A 730 15.75 26.44 6.69
C ARG A 730 17.21 26.91 6.85
N ARG A 731 18.08 26.60 5.89
CA ARG A 731 19.48 27.04 5.88
C ARG A 731 19.61 28.56 5.70
N LEU A 732 18.86 29.17 4.79
CA LEU A 732 18.85 30.63 4.59
C LEU A 732 18.40 31.34 5.87
N ILE A 733 17.34 30.86 6.52
CA ILE A 733 16.87 31.40 7.80
C ILE A 733 17.93 31.25 8.89
N ALA A 734 18.57 30.08 9.00
CA ALA A 734 19.62 29.84 9.99
C ALA A 734 20.85 30.73 9.76
N ARG A 735 21.26 30.94 8.50
CA ARG A 735 22.35 31.87 8.13
C ARG A 735 21.98 33.30 8.49
N GLY A 736 20.76 33.74 8.17
CA GLY A 736 20.27 35.07 8.53
C GLY A 736 20.29 35.31 10.05
N ARG A 737 19.88 34.32 10.85
CA ARG A 737 19.94 34.40 12.32
C ARG A 737 21.37 34.51 12.85
N ARG A 738 22.33 33.75 12.29
CA ARG A 738 23.75 33.82 12.71
C ARG A 738 24.40 35.16 12.38
N LEU A 739 24.08 35.74 11.23
CA LEU A 739 24.57 37.07 10.85
C LEU A 739 23.99 38.15 11.77
N ALA A 740 22.70 38.08 12.08
CA ALA A 740 22.06 39.01 13.02
C ALA A 740 22.60 38.90 14.46
N SER A 741 23.05 37.71 14.89
CA SER A 741 23.69 37.52 16.20
C SER A 741 25.18 37.84 16.24
N ALA A 742 25.84 38.00 15.09
CA ALA A 742 27.26 38.38 15.01
C ALA A 742 27.48 39.89 14.92
N ASN A 743 26.44 40.64 14.54
CA ASN A 743 26.43 42.10 14.49
C ASN A 743 25.81 42.75 15.75
N ALA A 744 25.31 41.95 16.69
CA ALA A 744 24.82 42.37 18.01
C ALA A 744 25.84 41.98 19.07
#